data_AF-A0A0H4WTV9-F1
#
_entry.id   AF-A0A0H4WTV9-F1
#
_cell.length_a   1.000
_cell.length_b   1.000
_cell.length_c   1.000
_cell.angle_alpha   90.00
_cell.angle_beta   90.00
_cell.angle_gamma   90.00
#
_symmetry.space_group_name_H-M   'P 1'
#
loop_
_entity.id
_entity.type
_entity.pdbx_description
1 polymer ?
#
loop_
_entity_poly.entity_id
_entity_poly.type
_entity_poly.pdbx_seq_one_letter_code
_entity_poly.pdbx_strand_id
1 'polypeptide(L)'
;MDGVVSPPLTDSSVTDVPADTKGGAFAKDTSLVPEGTQFAPEHIEDPVQARALAEETERSAPALVVSGGISLGAYQAGFISTLVRFWSVAQREGADSGLGNPAPRVWTGASAGAVNALLGGLASCDTAFAQPQWSPEQSLFWTVWIDQLDLDRLLPAERDDAPQGTHLFSEPHMRDTLQLILEKSKQARFKEDCTFAYGLTVTNLRGRDVPFGAGGPESQFKLKRVTEKLVVQVMTEGEGKITARLPFLEGATSAKFPYIGVKPEELVYYPALGAKPTGDGGHEVSLSNLLLTPQASGAFPLAFPPVPVSMSFFKETQWGDLEDLTLVDGGVLNNNPVDLAVRLGSRWVERSASRETVLNRARFPIVYLDQDVVGWDWASPSARPEGSRSPLDEAYFQYLGNVMNAARDSAVLNTLEHDINLSGRIKIPRRTSVLPSEFQFAMMGFFDRRFREHDFYRGMQDAIRFLSTQLTSTRAVDLMVPRTEKERLRDRELRVLNVLGITSPGFRCVVENVCDTQPELGKLRQAADALTRQAEAGQLQKAKVDVLLTALGDAGYRYSEGVMEGAEATGTREDLVPVRKRVGRAFHSLVSQQKGNLKIPLRPAGAVFLDEWLTYSKPHHVWTLSAMRQRGVGVGVELPFLASEQGREDFAYNRNEFRFGAVLSGLGVRDMDQLVPNETRVRWASLGLYVDCVSDMDGFNGAISFLDLGPYVRWRAGLGVSAGYMSRPNELALTIPEARLGVDLAEMVGLRLTMPLYLLKKTEGERQLHHGRPKYFKELGLGVEVLLTRW
;
A
#
# COMPACT_ATOMS: atom_id res chain seq x y z
N MET A 1 32.81 -15.86 -68.07
CA MET A 1 31.92 -16.88 -67.50
C MET A 1 32.08 -16.85 -65.99
N ASP A 2 31.38 -15.86 -65.46
CA ASP A 2 30.79 -15.66 -64.13
C ASP A 2 31.29 -16.50 -62.95
N GLY A 3 32.07 -15.82 -62.10
CA GLY A 3 32.11 -16.05 -60.66
C GLY A 3 31.15 -15.08 -59.97
N VAL A 4 30.19 -15.61 -59.23
CA VAL A 4 29.30 -14.83 -58.36
C VAL A 4 29.97 -14.72 -56.99
N VAL A 5 30.41 -13.51 -56.68
CA VAL A 5 30.86 -13.09 -55.35
C VAL A 5 29.65 -12.50 -54.64
N SER A 6 29.28 -13.07 -53.50
CA SER A 6 28.25 -12.53 -52.60
C SER A 6 28.67 -11.16 -52.05
N PRO A 7 27.76 -10.18 -51.93
CA PRO A 7 28.11 -8.87 -51.40
C PRO A 7 28.24 -8.92 -49.87
N PRO A 8 29.10 -8.07 -49.28
CA PRO A 8 29.18 -7.92 -47.83
C PRO A 8 27.94 -7.16 -47.32
N LEU A 9 27.44 -7.60 -46.16
CA LEU A 9 26.41 -6.93 -45.37
C LEU A 9 26.83 -5.48 -45.11
N THR A 10 26.21 -4.56 -45.82
CA THR A 10 26.34 -3.12 -45.62
C THR A 10 25.67 -2.73 -44.32
N ASP A 11 26.49 -2.20 -43.41
CA ASP A 11 26.23 -1.13 -42.45
C ASP A 11 24.78 -0.62 -42.47
N SER A 12 23.96 -1.16 -41.55
CA SER A 12 22.66 -0.59 -41.27
C SER A 12 22.89 0.73 -40.55
N SER A 13 22.83 1.82 -41.33
CA SER A 13 22.75 3.18 -40.84
C SER A 13 21.78 3.26 -39.67
N VAL A 14 22.34 3.59 -38.51
CA VAL A 14 21.64 4.12 -37.34
C VAL A 14 20.71 5.21 -37.85
N THR A 15 19.41 4.93 -37.88
CA THR A 15 18.41 5.95 -38.14
C THR A 15 18.46 6.94 -36.98
N ASP A 16 18.62 8.22 -37.31
CA ASP A 16 18.68 9.33 -36.36
C ASP A 16 17.55 9.23 -35.32
N VAL A 17 17.94 8.98 -34.06
CA VAL A 17 17.08 9.15 -32.91
C VAL A 17 16.72 10.64 -32.83
N PRO A 18 15.44 11.03 -32.71
CA PRO A 18 15.07 12.43 -32.61
C PRO A 18 15.83 13.11 -31.46
N ALA A 19 16.58 14.16 -31.80
CA ALA A 19 17.51 14.86 -30.92
C ALA A 19 16.84 15.67 -29.78
N ASP A 20 15.55 15.48 -29.51
CA ASP A 20 14.78 16.35 -28.60
C ASP A 20 14.13 15.61 -27.41
N THR A 21 14.85 14.66 -26.80
CA THR A 21 14.46 14.02 -25.52
C THR A 21 15.15 14.65 -24.31
N LYS A 22 15.41 15.97 -24.33
CA LYS A 22 16.18 16.68 -23.28
C LYS A 22 15.56 16.61 -21.85
N GLY A 23 14.35 16.05 -21.69
CA GLY A 23 13.64 15.94 -20.40
C GLY A 23 13.07 14.55 -20.05
N GLY A 24 13.45 13.49 -20.79
CA GLY A 24 13.03 12.11 -20.49
C GLY A 24 13.74 11.51 -19.28
N ALA A 25 13.20 10.43 -18.72
CA ALA A 25 13.74 9.77 -17.53
C ALA A 25 15.15 9.19 -17.76
N PHE A 26 15.45 8.72 -18.97
CA PHE A 26 16.80 8.26 -19.37
C PHE A 26 17.78 9.39 -19.70
N ALA A 27 17.32 10.64 -19.84
CA ALA A 27 18.16 11.74 -20.34
C ALA A 27 19.17 12.27 -19.30
N LYS A 28 18.98 11.94 -18.02
CA LYS A 28 19.71 12.55 -16.90
C LYS A 28 21.02 11.86 -16.56
N ASP A 29 21.20 10.61 -16.96
CA ASP A 29 22.36 9.82 -16.52
C ASP A 29 23.43 9.68 -17.61
N THR A 30 24.60 10.24 -17.32
CA THR A 30 25.79 10.21 -18.18
C THR A 30 26.82 9.19 -17.71
N SER A 31 26.51 8.39 -16.67
CA SER A 31 27.39 7.35 -16.18
C SER A 31 27.68 6.32 -17.26
N LEU A 32 28.84 5.68 -17.17
CA LEU A 32 29.17 4.53 -17.98
C LEU A 32 28.43 3.29 -17.46
N VAL A 33 28.15 2.35 -18.38
CA VAL A 33 27.64 1.02 -18.03
C VAL A 33 28.70 0.32 -17.16
N PRO A 34 28.33 -0.25 -16.00
CA PRO A 34 29.29 -0.93 -15.12
C PRO A 34 30.05 -2.06 -15.83
N GLU A 35 31.38 -2.09 -15.64
CA GLU A 35 32.26 -3.15 -16.17
C GLU A 35 32.33 -4.36 -15.23
N GLY A 36 32.59 -5.55 -15.80
CA GLY A 36 32.75 -6.80 -15.04
C GLY A 36 31.49 -7.67 -14.90
N THR A 37 31.70 -8.89 -14.41
CA THR A 37 30.64 -9.79 -13.95
C THR A 37 30.19 -9.37 -12.56
N GLN A 38 28.87 -9.28 -12.35
CA GLN A 38 28.34 -8.92 -11.04
C GLN A 38 28.08 -10.14 -10.15
N PHE A 39 28.28 -11.36 -10.64
CA PHE A 39 27.95 -12.59 -9.91
C PHE A 39 29.16 -13.24 -9.21
N ALA A 40 30.31 -12.56 -9.20
CA ALA A 40 31.52 -13.04 -8.54
C ALA A 40 31.28 -13.10 -7.01
N PRO A 41 31.37 -14.29 -6.38
CA PRO A 41 31.23 -14.41 -4.94
C PRO A 41 32.51 -13.93 -4.25
N GLU A 42 32.39 -12.93 -3.37
CA GLU A 42 33.53 -12.24 -2.75
C GLU A 42 34.32 -13.11 -1.76
N HIS A 43 33.71 -14.15 -1.21
CA HIS A 43 34.30 -15.03 -0.20
C HIS A 43 34.96 -16.29 -0.79
N ILE A 44 35.03 -16.44 -2.12
CA ILE A 44 35.84 -17.47 -2.77
C ILE A 44 37.24 -16.90 -3.04
N GLU A 45 38.25 -17.43 -2.33
CA GLU A 45 39.64 -16.95 -2.45
C GLU A 45 40.28 -17.23 -3.82
N ASP A 46 39.88 -18.31 -4.51
CA ASP A 46 40.38 -18.63 -5.85
C ASP A 46 39.64 -17.82 -6.93
N PRO A 47 40.31 -16.86 -7.61
CA PRO A 47 39.68 -16.01 -8.62
C PRO A 47 39.23 -16.79 -9.86
N VAL A 48 39.86 -17.93 -10.18
CA VAL A 48 39.46 -18.77 -11.32
C VAL A 48 38.15 -19.49 -11.00
N GLN A 49 38.04 -20.05 -9.80
CA GLN A 49 36.83 -20.70 -9.33
C GLN A 49 35.67 -19.70 -9.17
N ALA A 50 35.92 -18.52 -8.60
CA ALA A 50 34.94 -17.45 -8.47
C ALA A 50 34.39 -17.01 -9.83
N ARG A 51 35.28 -16.84 -10.81
CA ARG A 51 34.92 -16.49 -12.19
C ARG A 51 34.13 -17.59 -12.90
N ALA A 52 34.56 -18.85 -12.79
CA ALA A 52 33.84 -19.96 -13.39
C ALA A 52 32.41 -20.10 -12.84
N LEU A 53 32.23 -19.89 -11.53
CA LEU A 53 30.91 -19.91 -10.91
C LEU A 53 30.04 -18.72 -11.35
N ALA A 54 30.63 -17.54 -11.48
CA ALA A 54 29.93 -16.35 -11.98
C ALA A 54 29.47 -16.54 -13.44
N GLU A 55 30.34 -17.05 -14.32
CA GLU A 55 30.02 -17.34 -15.72
C GLU A 55 28.94 -18.43 -15.85
N GLU A 56 28.95 -19.45 -14.99
CA GLU A 56 27.91 -20.48 -14.97
C GLU A 56 26.59 -19.91 -14.42
N THR A 57 26.66 -18.98 -13.46
CA THR A 57 25.49 -18.26 -12.92
C THR A 57 24.83 -17.40 -13.97
N GLU A 58 25.60 -16.66 -14.75
CA GLU A 58 25.12 -15.80 -15.84
C GLU A 58 24.42 -16.54 -16.99
N ARG A 59 24.68 -17.85 -17.11
CA ARG A 59 24.06 -18.72 -18.12
C ARG A 59 22.77 -19.39 -17.63
N SER A 60 22.49 -19.34 -16.34
CA SER A 60 21.35 -20.02 -15.74
C SER A 60 20.11 -19.14 -15.69
N ALA A 61 18.93 -19.74 -15.83
CA ALA A 61 17.67 -19.04 -15.64
C ALA A 61 17.52 -18.54 -14.19
N PRO A 62 17.05 -17.30 -13.97
CA PRO A 62 16.91 -16.77 -12.62
C PRO A 62 15.77 -17.40 -11.82
N ALA A 63 15.85 -17.29 -10.50
CA ALA A 63 14.70 -17.40 -9.60
C ALA A 63 14.22 -16.00 -9.21
N LEU A 64 12.90 -15.80 -9.16
CA LEU A 64 12.27 -14.51 -8.88
C LEU A 64 11.63 -14.55 -7.50
N VAL A 65 11.96 -13.55 -6.69
CA VAL A 65 11.39 -13.34 -5.35
C VAL A 65 10.74 -11.97 -5.34
N VAL A 66 9.46 -11.91 -5.01
CA VAL A 66 8.68 -10.66 -4.99
C VAL A 66 8.12 -10.45 -3.60
N SER A 67 8.54 -9.38 -2.94
CA SER A 67 8.07 -9.03 -1.60
C SER A 67 6.61 -8.54 -1.61
N GLY A 68 5.98 -8.46 -0.43
CA GLY A 68 4.68 -7.82 -0.28
C GLY A 68 4.79 -6.29 -0.32
N GLY A 69 3.90 -5.63 -1.08
CA GLY A 69 3.94 -4.19 -1.34
C GLY A 69 2.58 -3.49 -1.40
N ILE A 70 1.49 -4.13 -0.97
CA ILE A 70 0.13 -3.53 -0.97
C ILE A 70 -0.20 -2.94 -2.37
N SER A 71 -0.40 -1.62 -2.52
CA SER A 71 -0.73 -1.01 -3.82
C SER A 71 0.50 -0.75 -4.69
N LEU A 72 1.71 -0.81 -4.11
CA LEU A 72 2.98 -0.86 -4.85
C LEU A 72 3.16 -2.18 -5.61
N GLY A 73 2.25 -3.14 -5.45
CA GLY A 73 2.13 -4.26 -6.36
C GLY A 73 1.96 -3.82 -7.83
N ALA A 74 1.41 -2.63 -8.11
CA ALA A 74 1.35 -2.07 -9.46
C ALA A 74 2.76 -1.76 -10.04
N TYR A 75 3.66 -1.20 -9.22
CA TYR A 75 5.07 -1.00 -9.59
C TYR A 75 5.76 -2.34 -9.87
N GLN A 76 5.60 -3.29 -8.96
CA GLN A 76 6.17 -4.64 -9.12
C GLN A 76 5.67 -5.31 -10.40
N ALA A 77 4.38 -5.16 -10.71
CA ALA A 77 3.75 -5.69 -11.90
C ALA A 77 4.34 -5.12 -13.19
N GLY A 78 4.54 -3.81 -13.25
CA GLY A 78 5.22 -3.14 -14.35
C GLY A 78 6.64 -3.64 -14.54
N PHE A 79 7.41 -3.74 -13.45
CA PHE A 79 8.78 -4.24 -13.46
C PHE A 79 8.88 -5.69 -13.98
N ILE A 80 8.07 -6.59 -13.43
CA ILE A 80 8.07 -8.01 -13.81
C ILE A 80 7.59 -8.19 -15.24
N SER A 81 6.56 -7.45 -15.68
CA SER A 81 6.05 -7.53 -17.05
C SER A 81 7.15 -7.22 -18.09
N THR A 82 7.99 -6.22 -17.81
CA THR A 82 9.12 -5.86 -18.68
C THR A 82 10.22 -6.91 -18.66
N LEU A 83 10.53 -7.52 -17.52
CA LEU A 83 11.52 -8.62 -17.47
C LEU A 83 11.03 -9.87 -18.21
N VAL A 84 9.76 -10.24 -18.04
CA VAL A 84 9.14 -11.35 -18.77
C VAL A 84 9.13 -11.08 -20.28
N ARG A 85 8.84 -9.82 -20.67
CA ARG A 85 8.96 -9.36 -22.06
C ARG A 85 10.37 -9.55 -22.59
N PHE A 86 11.38 -9.09 -21.83
CA PHE A 86 12.78 -9.25 -22.20
C PHE A 86 13.16 -10.71 -22.42
N TRP A 87 12.87 -11.62 -21.48
CA TRP A 87 13.20 -13.03 -21.63
C TRP A 87 12.44 -13.72 -22.77
N SER A 88 11.19 -13.32 -23.01
CA SER A 88 10.39 -13.85 -24.12
C SER A 88 10.95 -13.44 -25.48
N VAL A 89 11.40 -12.18 -25.62
CA VAL A 89 12.10 -11.71 -26.83
C VAL A 89 13.46 -12.39 -26.97
N ALA A 90 14.24 -12.48 -25.89
CA ALA A 90 15.54 -13.15 -25.90
C ALA A 90 15.45 -14.63 -26.27
N GLN A 91 14.41 -15.33 -25.80
CA GLN A 91 14.15 -16.71 -26.19
C GLN A 91 13.86 -16.85 -27.69
N ARG A 92 13.07 -15.93 -28.26
CA ARG A 92 12.72 -15.92 -29.69
C ARG A 92 13.96 -15.70 -30.56
N GLU A 93 14.72 -14.64 -30.29
CA GLU A 93 15.89 -14.27 -31.09
C GLU A 93 17.09 -15.20 -30.84
N GLY A 94 17.22 -15.73 -29.62
CA GLY A 94 18.32 -16.60 -29.23
C GLY A 94 18.15 -18.08 -29.55
N ALA A 95 17.05 -18.47 -30.19
CA ALA A 95 16.75 -19.86 -30.55
C ALA A 95 17.88 -20.47 -31.41
N ASP A 96 18.31 -19.74 -32.45
CA ASP A 96 19.37 -20.19 -33.37
C ASP A 96 20.78 -20.10 -32.77
N SER A 97 20.95 -19.28 -31.72
CA SER A 97 22.22 -19.08 -31.02
C SER A 97 22.44 -20.06 -29.86
N GLY A 98 21.55 -21.04 -29.67
CA GLY A 98 21.61 -22.01 -28.58
C GLY A 98 21.56 -21.36 -27.20
N LEU A 99 20.85 -20.23 -27.05
CA LEU A 99 20.68 -19.53 -25.76
C LEU A 99 19.92 -20.41 -24.75
N GLY A 100 19.06 -21.30 -25.24
CA GLY A 100 18.12 -22.05 -24.40
C GLY A 100 16.93 -21.18 -23.99
N ASN A 101 16.25 -21.57 -22.91
CA ASN A 101 15.14 -20.79 -22.35
C ASN A 101 15.65 -19.94 -21.17
N PRO A 102 15.79 -18.62 -21.31
CA PRO A 102 16.29 -17.74 -20.25
C PRO A 102 15.21 -17.38 -19.21
N ALA A 103 13.96 -17.80 -19.39
CA ALA A 103 12.86 -17.43 -18.51
C ALA A 103 12.96 -18.13 -17.13
N PRO A 104 12.57 -17.46 -16.03
CA PRO A 104 12.60 -18.02 -14.69
C PRO A 104 11.81 -19.31 -14.54
N ARG A 105 12.37 -20.26 -13.79
CA ARG A 105 11.68 -21.51 -13.40
C ARG A 105 10.98 -21.41 -12.06
N VAL A 106 11.38 -20.46 -11.22
CA VAL A 106 10.92 -20.35 -9.85
C VAL A 106 10.41 -18.94 -9.61
N TRP A 107 9.17 -18.86 -9.16
CA TRP A 107 8.49 -17.64 -8.79
C TRP A 107 8.02 -17.76 -7.35
N THR A 108 8.46 -16.83 -6.50
CA THR A 108 8.02 -16.79 -5.12
C THR A 108 7.56 -15.41 -4.70
N GLY A 109 6.57 -15.35 -3.82
CA GLY A 109 6.17 -14.06 -3.26
C GLY A 109 5.30 -14.13 -2.02
N ALA A 110 5.09 -12.97 -1.40
CA ALA A 110 4.22 -12.76 -0.25
C ALA A 110 3.25 -11.61 -0.55
N SER A 111 2.01 -11.68 -0.08
CA SER A 111 1.01 -10.61 -0.27
C SER A 111 0.83 -10.22 -1.73
N ALA A 112 0.86 -8.92 -2.06
CA ALA A 112 0.90 -8.42 -3.44
C ALA A 112 1.97 -9.11 -4.32
N GLY A 113 3.11 -9.46 -3.73
CA GLY A 113 4.18 -10.20 -4.42
C GLY A 113 3.79 -11.63 -4.78
N ALA A 114 2.92 -12.29 -3.99
CA ALA A 114 2.41 -13.62 -4.33
C ALA A 114 1.53 -13.57 -5.58
N VAL A 115 0.68 -12.54 -5.73
CA VAL A 115 -0.10 -12.30 -6.95
C VAL A 115 0.84 -12.08 -8.13
N ASN A 116 1.81 -11.18 -7.98
CA ASN A 116 2.77 -10.85 -9.04
C ASN A 116 3.69 -12.02 -9.43
N ALA A 117 4.06 -12.89 -8.49
CA ALA A 117 4.81 -14.11 -8.77
C ALA A 117 3.99 -15.09 -9.62
N LEU A 118 2.69 -15.26 -9.34
CA LEU A 118 1.80 -16.07 -10.18
C LEU A 118 1.65 -15.47 -11.58
N LEU A 119 1.39 -14.16 -11.66
CA LEU A 119 1.27 -13.44 -12.94
C LEU A 119 2.58 -13.51 -13.75
N GLY A 120 3.76 -13.41 -13.12
CA GLY A 120 5.06 -13.54 -13.76
C GLY A 120 5.31 -14.93 -14.35
N GLY A 121 4.94 -15.99 -13.63
CA GLY A 121 4.99 -17.35 -14.14
C GLY A 121 4.07 -17.56 -15.34
N LEU A 122 2.81 -17.14 -15.24
CA LEU A 122 1.84 -17.23 -16.34
C LEU A 122 2.26 -16.42 -17.57
N ALA A 123 2.73 -15.18 -17.36
CA ALA A 123 3.21 -14.32 -18.43
C ALA A 123 4.45 -14.89 -19.14
N SER A 124 5.32 -15.62 -18.42
CA SER A 124 6.48 -16.30 -19.02
C SER A 124 6.07 -17.40 -20.01
N CYS A 125 4.86 -17.94 -19.82
CA CYS A 125 4.24 -18.90 -20.72
C CYS A 125 3.43 -18.25 -21.85
N ASP A 126 3.06 -16.97 -21.75
CA ASP A 126 2.21 -16.30 -22.74
C ASP A 126 3.02 -15.87 -23.98
N THR A 127 2.59 -16.32 -25.16
CA THR A 127 3.23 -15.98 -26.44
C THR A 127 3.03 -14.52 -26.86
N ALA A 128 2.07 -13.79 -26.24
CA ALA A 128 1.90 -12.36 -26.47
C ALA A 128 3.17 -11.56 -26.11
N PHE A 129 3.88 -11.99 -25.06
CA PHE A 129 5.15 -11.37 -24.63
C PHE A 129 6.31 -11.62 -25.61
N ALA A 130 6.16 -12.51 -26.60
CA ALA A 130 7.18 -12.76 -27.63
C ALA A 130 6.87 -12.06 -28.97
N GLN A 131 5.77 -11.30 -29.10
CA GLN A 131 5.41 -10.62 -30.35
C GLN A 131 6.41 -9.50 -30.71
N PRO A 132 6.59 -9.08 -31.97
CA PRO A 132 7.52 -7.98 -32.29
C PRO A 132 7.18 -6.66 -31.60
N GLN A 133 5.89 -6.33 -31.52
CA GLN A 133 5.36 -5.18 -30.79
C GLN A 133 4.50 -5.67 -29.63
N TRP A 134 4.52 -4.94 -28.52
CA TRP A 134 3.77 -5.30 -27.31
C TRP A 134 3.28 -4.08 -26.57
N SER A 135 2.01 -4.11 -26.15
CA SER A 135 1.39 -3.09 -25.30
C SER A 135 1.23 -3.64 -23.89
N PRO A 136 1.81 -2.99 -22.86
CA PRO A 136 1.68 -3.40 -21.46
C PRO A 136 0.22 -3.39 -20.99
N GLU A 137 -0.62 -2.52 -21.54
CA GLU A 137 -2.03 -2.36 -21.18
C GLU A 137 -2.87 -3.60 -21.51
N GLN A 138 -2.38 -4.46 -22.41
CA GLN A 138 -3.05 -5.72 -22.77
C GLN A 138 -2.69 -6.88 -21.84
N SER A 139 -1.75 -6.67 -20.90
CA SER A 139 -1.27 -7.72 -20.02
C SER A 139 -2.24 -8.02 -18.86
N LEU A 140 -2.17 -9.25 -18.33
CA LEU A 140 -2.86 -9.61 -17.08
C LEU A 140 -2.41 -8.74 -15.91
N PHE A 141 -1.14 -8.31 -15.90
CA PHE A 141 -0.61 -7.39 -14.90
C PHE A 141 -1.38 -6.07 -14.87
N TRP A 142 -1.59 -5.46 -16.03
CA TRP A 142 -2.37 -4.23 -16.16
C TRP A 142 -3.82 -4.44 -15.74
N THR A 143 -4.43 -5.51 -16.24
CA THR A 143 -5.83 -5.83 -15.92
C THR A 143 -6.02 -5.94 -14.40
N VAL A 144 -5.18 -6.71 -13.71
CA VAL A 144 -5.30 -6.93 -12.26
C VAL A 144 -5.04 -5.65 -11.46
N TRP A 145 -3.92 -4.97 -11.71
CA TRP A 145 -3.48 -3.86 -10.86
C TRP A 145 -4.10 -2.52 -11.20
N ILE A 146 -4.40 -2.27 -12.48
CA ILE A 146 -4.90 -0.97 -12.93
C ILE A 146 -6.43 -1.00 -13.04
N ASP A 147 -6.98 -1.97 -13.76
CA ASP A 147 -8.40 -1.98 -14.11
C ASP A 147 -9.34 -2.56 -13.03
N GLN A 148 -8.84 -3.46 -12.17
CA GLN A 148 -9.66 -4.15 -11.17
C GLN A 148 -9.50 -3.67 -9.72
N LEU A 149 -8.30 -3.23 -9.34
CA LEU A 149 -8.01 -2.87 -7.96
C LEU A 149 -8.21 -1.37 -7.72
N ASP A 150 -9.40 -0.95 -7.29
CA ASP A 150 -9.67 0.42 -6.83
C ASP A 150 -10.29 0.40 -5.41
N LEU A 151 -10.17 1.51 -4.67
CA LEU A 151 -10.74 1.61 -3.33
C LEU A 151 -12.28 1.58 -3.36
N ASP A 152 -12.90 2.01 -4.46
CA ASP A 152 -14.35 2.01 -4.61
C ASP A 152 -14.95 0.61 -4.59
N ARG A 153 -14.29 -0.36 -5.22
CA ARG A 153 -14.70 -1.77 -5.25
C ARG A 153 -14.17 -2.55 -4.05
N LEU A 154 -13.04 -2.13 -3.48
CA LEU A 154 -12.53 -2.73 -2.24
C LEU A 154 -13.44 -2.39 -1.05
N LEU A 155 -14.03 -1.20 -1.00
CA LEU A 155 -14.98 -0.85 0.04
C LEU A 155 -16.41 -1.28 -0.35
N PRO A 156 -17.17 -1.92 0.56
CA PRO A 156 -18.54 -2.34 0.28
C PRO A 156 -19.43 -1.16 -0.09
N ALA A 157 -20.38 -1.39 -1.00
CA ALA A 157 -21.34 -0.37 -1.42
C ALA A 157 -22.40 -0.17 -0.32
N GLU A 158 -22.88 1.06 -0.15
CA GLU A 158 -23.85 1.34 0.92
C GLU A 158 -25.14 0.51 0.77
N ARG A 159 -25.50 -0.17 1.86
CA ARG A 159 -26.81 -0.73 2.27
C ARG A 159 -27.25 -2.13 1.84
N ASP A 160 -26.70 -2.77 0.80
CA ASP A 160 -27.23 -4.08 0.36
C ASP A 160 -26.25 -5.26 0.48
N ASP A 161 -25.00 -5.02 0.88
CA ASP A 161 -24.04 -6.10 1.11
C ASP A 161 -24.27 -6.80 2.47
N ALA A 162 -24.06 -8.12 2.50
CA ALA A 162 -24.13 -8.93 3.72
C ALA A 162 -23.29 -8.29 4.85
N PRO A 163 -23.67 -8.48 6.14
CA PRO A 163 -22.94 -7.87 7.25
C PRO A 163 -21.43 -8.12 7.13
N GLN A 164 -20.66 -7.02 7.11
CA GLN A 164 -19.22 -7.02 7.12
C GLN A 164 -18.73 -7.87 8.31
N GLY A 165 -17.82 -8.79 8.05
CA GLY A 165 -17.26 -9.66 9.09
C GLY A 165 -16.37 -8.87 10.07
N THR A 166 -15.08 -9.20 10.09
CA THR A 166 -14.09 -8.58 10.97
C THR A 166 -13.04 -7.77 10.18
N HIS A 167 -13.41 -7.26 9.01
CA HIS A 167 -12.49 -6.67 8.03
C HIS A 167 -13.08 -5.46 7.30
N LEU A 168 -12.20 -4.59 6.78
CA LEU A 168 -12.55 -3.32 6.14
C LEU A 168 -12.96 -3.46 4.66
N PHE A 169 -12.31 -4.37 3.91
CA PHE A 169 -12.49 -4.55 2.47
C PHE A 169 -13.33 -5.78 2.12
N SER A 170 -14.08 -5.67 1.03
CA SER A 170 -15.00 -6.67 0.49
C SER A 170 -14.29 -7.95 0.06
N GLU A 171 -14.68 -9.09 0.64
CA GLU A 171 -14.18 -10.43 0.28
C GLU A 171 -14.52 -10.85 -1.16
N PRO A 172 -15.78 -10.67 -1.65
CA PRO A 172 -16.12 -11.03 -3.02
C PRO A 172 -15.22 -10.39 -4.07
N HIS A 173 -14.85 -9.12 -3.89
CA HIS A 173 -14.05 -8.39 -4.88
C HIS A 173 -12.66 -8.99 -5.12
N MET A 174 -11.99 -9.44 -4.06
CA MET A 174 -10.70 -10.13 -4.18
C MET A 174 -10.85 -11.48 -4.91
N ARG A 175 -11.92 -12.22 -4.61
CA ARG A 175 -12.20 -13.49 -5.26
C ARG A 175 -12.53 -13.29 -6.75
N ASP A 176 -13.31 -12.28 -7.08
CA ASP A 176 -13.69 -11.95 -8.46
C ASP A 176 -12.47 -11.48 -9.27
N THR A 177 -11.58 -10.68 -8.66
CA THR A 177 -10.33 -10.25 -9.29
C THR A 177 -9.41 -11.44 -9.60
N LEU A 178 -9.33 -12.42 -8.70
CA LEU A 178 -8.54 -13.64 -8.94
C LEU A 178 -9.22 -14.55 -9.97
N GLN A 179 -10.54 -14.68 -9.94
CA GLN A 179 -11.29 -15.45 -10.94
C GLN A 179 -11.11 -14.87 -12.34
N LEU A 180 -10.98 -13.54 -12.46
CA LEU A 180 -10.67 -12.86 -13.72
C LEU A 180 -9.33 -13.32 -14.30
N ILE A 181 -8.33 -13.67 -13.48
CA ILE A 181 -7.06 -14.23 -13.96
C ILE A 181 -7.33 -15.51 -14.75
N LEU A 182 -8.19 -16.41 -14.25
CA LEU A 182 -8.52 -17.64 -14.98
C LEU A 182 -9.30 -17.35 -16.26
N GLU A 183 -10.31 -16.47 -16.19
CA GLU A 183 -11.12 -16.13 -17.37
C GLU A 183 -10.29 -15.49 -18.48
N LYS A 184 -9.39 -14.57 -18.12
CA LYS A 184 -8.50 -13.93 -19.09
C LYS A 184 -7.40 -14.88 -19.56
N SER A 185 -6.96 -15.81 -18.72
CA SER A 185 -5.99 -16.85 -19.12
C SER A 185 -6.54 -17.81 -20.18
N LYS A 186 -7.86 -18.05 -20.23
CA LYS A 186 -8.49 -18.81 -21.33
C LYS A 186 -8.36 -18.11 -22.69
N GLN A 187 -8.16 -16.80 -22.69
CA GLN A 187 -7.97 -15.99 -23.90
C GLN A 187 -6.49 -15.88 -24.28
N ALA A 188 -5.58 -16.22 -23.35
CA ALA A 188 -4.15 -16.17 -23.58
C ALA A 188 -3.69 -17.33 -24.46
N ARG A 189 -2.64 -17.09 -25.24
CA ARG A 189 -2.02 -18.11 -26.08
C ARG A 189 -0.76 -18.60 -25.37
N PHE A 190 -0.91 -19.57 -24.48
CA PHE A 190 0.24 -20.15 -23.80
C PHE A 190 1.08 -21.04 -24.72
N LYS A 191 2.38 -21.05 -24.47
CA LYS A 191 3.34 -22.00 -25.05
C LYS A 191 2.96 -23.42 -24.62
N GLU A 192 3.09 -24.38 -25.53
CA GLU A 192 2.94 -25.81 -25.20
C GLU A 192 3.99 -26.21 -24.15
N ASP A 193 3.57 -27.06 -23.20
CA ASP A 193 4.42 -27.64 -22.14
C ASP A 193 5.21 -26.61 -21.31
N CYS A 194 4.70 -25.39 -21.16
CA CYS A 194 5.32 -24.41 -20.27
C CYS A 194 4.97 -24.69 -18.81
N THR A 195 5.98 -24.60 -17.95
CA THR A 195 5.82 -24.90 -16.52
C THR A 195 6.82 -24.15 -15.67
N PHE A 196 6.39 -23.84 -14.44
CA PHE A 196 7.18 -23.15 -13.44
C PHE A 196 6.77 -23.59 -12.03
N ALA A 197 7.69 -23.45 -11.08
CA ALA A 197 7.42 -23.58 -9.67
C ALA A 197 6.87 -22.25 -9.12
N TYR A 198 5.74 -22.33 -8.43
CA TYR A 198 5.13 -21.23 -7.72
C TYR A 198 5.15 -21.51 -6.21
N GLY A 199 5.75 -20.59 -5.45
CA GLY A 199 5.86 -20.69 -4.01
C GLY A 199 5.36 -19.42 -3.33
N LEU A 200 4.69 -19.55 -2.19
CA LEU A 200 4.28 -18.38 -1.42
C LEU A 200 4.28 -18.62 0.08
N THR A 201 4.33 -17.54 0.84
CA THR A 201 4.22 -17.56 2.30
C THR A 201 2.81 -17.16 2.73
N VAL A 202 2.34 -17.80 3.81
CA VAL A 202 1.08 -17.48 4.50
C VAL A 202 1.29 -17.60 6.00
N THR A 203 0.51 -16.85 6.77
CA THR A 203 0.52 -16.94 8.23
C THR A 203 -0.71 -17.71 8.71
N ASN A 204 -0.51 -18.84 9.36
CA ASN A 204 -1.55 -19.62 10.03
C ASN A 204 -1.84 -19.01 11.41
N LEU A 205 -3.02 -18.43 11.57
CA LEU A 205 -3.42 -17.71 12.80
C LEU A 205 -3.41 -18.59 14.05
N ARG A 206 -3.67 -19.90 13.92
CA ARG A 206 -3.67 -20.83 15.06
C ARG A 206 -2.30 -21.45 15.28
N GLY A 207 -1.45 -21.44 14.25
CA GLY A 207 -0.27 -22.27 14.15
C GLY A 207 -0.57 -23.76 14.19
N ARG A 208 0.45 -24.58 13.97
CA ARG A 208 0.41 -26.03 14.17
C ARG A 208 1.64 -26.52 14.90
N ASP A 209 1.54 -27.71 15.47
CA ASP A 209 2.69 -28.38 16.08
C ASP A 209 3.47 -29.15 15.01
N VAL A 210 4.79 -28.99 15.03
CA VAL A 210 5.74 -29.73 14.20
C VAL A 210 6.65 -30.53 15.13
N PRO A 211 6.76 -31.87 14.94
CA PRO A 211 7.65 -32.68 15.77
C PRO A 211 9.12 -32.31 15.49
N PHE A 212 9.92 -32.30 16.55
CA PHE A 212 11.35 -32.02 16.54
C PHE A 212 12.10 -33.01 17.44
N GLY A 213 13.23 -33.51 16.95
CA GLY A 213 14.01 -34.56 17.61
C GLY A 213 13.74 -35.95 17.01
N ALA A 214 14.74 -36.83 17.11
CA ALA A 214 14.65 -38.22 16.65
C ALA A 214 14.29 -39.14 17.83
N GLY A 215 13.50 -40.19 17.59
CA GLY A 215 13.09 -41.17 18.60
C GLY A 215 11.57 -41.36 18.68
N GLY A 216 11.13 -42.15 19.68
CA GLY A 216 9.71 -42.36 19.96
C GLY A 216 9.02 -41.13 20.57
N PRO A 217 7.70 -41.19 20.82
CA PRO A 217 6.89 -40.04 21.26
C PRO A 217 7.40 -39.34 22.54
N GLU A 218 8.10 -40.07 23.42
CA GLU A 218 8.65 -39.51 24.67
C GLU A 218 9.93 -38.68 24.47
N SER A 219 10.58 -38.77 23.31
CA SER A 219 11.81 -38.03 22.98
C SER A 219 11.59 -36.93 21.94
N GLN A 220 10.36 -36.75 21.45
CA GLN A 220 10.00 -35.72 20.48
C GLN A 220 9.46 -34.47 21.19
N PHE A 221 10.04 -33.31 20.90
CA PHE A 221 9.52 -32.01 21.28
C PHE A 221 8.60 -31.46 20.18
N LYS A 222 7.61 -30.64 20.54
CA LYS A 222 6.72 -30.00 19.56
C LYS A 222 7.05 -28.52 19.43
N LEU A 223 7.41 -28.10 18.22
CA LEU A 223 7.60 -26.69 17.88
C LEU A 223 6.33 -26.10 17.28
N LYS A 224 5.95 -24.90 17.72
CA LYS A 224 4.85 -24.16 17.09
C LYS A 224 5.34 -23.51 15.81
N ARG A 225 4.67 -23.81 14.70
CA ARG A 225 4.87 -23.18 13.40
C ARG A 225 3.65 -22.35 13.04
N VAL A 226 3.88 -21.09 12.72
CA VAL A 226 2.85 -20.12 12.29
C VAL A 226 3.02 -19.67 10.85
N THR A 227 4.23 -19.77 10.29
CA THR A 227 4.49 -19.44 8.88
C THR A 227 4.45 -20.72 8.04
N GLU A 228 3.51 -20.82 7.11
CA GLU A 228 3.45 -21.93 6.14
C GLU A 228 3.96 -21.50 4.77
N LYS A 229 4.47 -22.49 4.02
CA LYS A 229 5.01 -22.30 2.67
C LYS A 229 4.24 -23.20 1.73
N LEU A 230 3.47 -22.59 0.84
CA LEU A 230 2.68 -23.31 -0.14
C LEU A 230 3.48 -23.40 -1.43
N VAL A 231 3.54 -24.60 -2.00
CA VAL A 231 4.32 -24.88 -3.21
C VAL A 231 3.46 -25.68 -4.16
N VAL A 232 3.38 -25.19 -5.39
CA VAL A 232 2.72 -25.88 -6.49
C VAL A 232 3.56 -25.73 -7.75
N GLN A 233 3.56 -26.76 -8.57
CA GLN A 233 4.03 -26.66 -9.94
C GLN A 233 2.84 -26.27 -10.81
N VAL A 234 2.97 -25.16 -11.55
CA VAL A 234 1.95 -24.71 -12.51
C VAL A 234 2.40 -25.13 -13.90
N MET A 235 1.46 -25.60 -14.71
CA MET A 235 1.66 -25.93 -16.11
C MET A 235 0.58 -25.28 -16.98
N THR A 236 0.96 -24.91 -18.19
CA THR A 236 0.04 -24.40 -19.21
C THR A 236 0.11 -25.26 -20.46
N GLU A 237 -1.05 -25.58 -21.03
CA GLU A 237 -1.18 -26.30 -22.30
C GLU A 237 -1.69 -25.35 -23.40
N GLY A 238 -1.37 -25.63 -24.67
CA GLY A 238 -1.98 -24.93 -25.80
C GLY A 238 -3.50 -25.07 -25.73
N GLU A 239 -4.25 -23.99 -26.01
CA GLU A 239 -5.69 -23.78 -25.73
C GLU A 239 -6.03 -23.07 -24.40
N GLY A 240 -5.06 -22.49 -23.69
CA GLY A 240 -5.34 -21.62 -22.53
C GLY A 240 -5.67 -22.39 -21.25
N LYS A 241 -5.42 -23.71 -21.24
CA LYS A 241 -5.65 -24.57 -20.08
C LYS A 241 -4.49 -24.45 -19.10
N ILE A 242 -4.81 -24.01 -17.88
CA ILE A 242 -3.89 -24.01 -16.74
C ILE A 242 -4.18 -25.25 -15.91
N THR A 243 -3.12 -25.92 -15.48
CA THR A 243 -3.19 -26.97 -14.45
C THR A 243 -2.15 -26.69 -13.38
N ALA A 244 -2.39 -27.19 -12.18
CA ALA A 244 -1.42 -27.13 -11.10
C ALA A 244 -1.33 -28.50 -10.43
N ARG A 245 -0.15 -28.83 -9.92
CA ARG A 245 0.08 -30.07 -9.19
C ARG A 245 1.02 -29.87 -8.02
N LEU A 246 0.91 -30.76 -7.04
CA LEU A 246 1.81 -30.81 -5.90
C LEU A 246 3.19 -31.33 -6.31
N PRO A 247 4.24 -31.06 -5.51
CA PRO A 247 5.56 -31.64 -5.73
C PRO A 247 5.55 -33.17 -5.70
N PHE A 248 6.57 -33.76 -6.32
CA PHE A 248 6.84 -35.20 -6.29
C PHE A 248 7.87 -35.51 -5.20
N LEU A 249 7.85 -36.75 -4.73
CA LEU A 249 8.96 -37.33 -4.00
C LEU A 249 10.19 -37.45 -4.91
N GLU A 250 11.37 -37.17 -4.36
CA GLU A 250 12.63 -37.37 -5.06
C GLU A 250 12.78 -38.84 -5.52
N GLY A 251 13.06 -39.06 -6.80
CA GLY A 251 13.10 -40.41 -7.41
C GLY A 251 11.74 -40.97 -7.84
N ALA A 252 10.67 -40.16 -7.83
CA ALA A 252 9.35 -40.54 -8.32
C ALA A 252 9.40 -41.06 -9.78
N THR A 253 8.92 -42.28 -9.97
CA THR A 253 8.88 -42.93 -11.31
C THR A 253 7.70 -42.45 -12.14
N SER A 254 6.67 -41.91 -11.50
CA SER A 254 5.49 -41.34 -12.17
C SER A 254 5.73 -39.92 -12.71
N ALA A 255 6.80 -39.27 -12.27
CA ALA A 255 7.07 -37.87 -12.56
C ALA A 255 7.42 -37.62 -14.04
N LYS A 256 6.66 -36.72 -14.67
CA LYS A 256 6.99 -36.19 -16.00
C LYS A 256 7.82 -34.92 -15.86
N PHE A 257 8.96 -34.89 -16.54
CA PHE A 257 9.83 -33.72 -16.58
C PHE A 257 9.19 -32.53 -17.29
N PRO A 258 9.51 -31.30 -16.85
CA PRO A 258 10.23 -31.00 -15.61
C PRO A 258 9.32 -31.14 -14.38
N TYR A 259 9.88 -31.32 -13.19
CA TYR A 259 9.10 -31.45 -11.95
C TYR A 259 9.82 -30.89 -10.71
N ILE A 260 9.09 -30.72 -9.61
CA ILE A 260 9.64 -30.35 -8.31
C ILE A 260 9.85 -31.61 -7.47
N GLY A 261 11.10 -31.98 -7.20
CA GLY A 261 11.49 -33.15 -6.41
C GLY A 261 11.83 -32.81 -4.95
N VAL A 262 11.00 -33.28 -4.02
CA VAL A 262 11.11 -33.01 -2.59
C VAL A 262 11.56 -34.27 -1.85
N LYS A 263 12.46 -34.13 -0.88
CA LYS A 263 12.88 -35.26 -0.04
C LYS A 263 11.77 -35.65 0.94
N PRO A 264 11.61 -36.94 1.28
CA PRO A 264 10.63 -37.38 2.27
C PRO A 264 10.69 -36.60 3.60
N GLU A 265 11.90 -36.35 4.12
CA GLU A 265 12.10 -35.60 5.36
C GLU A 265 11.71 -34.11 5.27
N GLU A 266 11.57 -33.55 4.06
CA GLU A 266 11.17 -32.16 3.86
C GLU A 266 9.64 -31.99 3.72
N LEU A 267 8.89 -33.07 3.45
CA LEU A 267 7.44 -32.99 3.24
C LEU A 267 6.68 -32.45 4.45
N VAL A 268 7.22 -32.62 5.66
CA VAL A 268 6.63 -32.05 6.89
C VAL A 268 6.52 -30.52 6.85
N TYR A 269 7.30 -29.85 5.98
CA TYR A 269 7.34 -28.40 5.83
C TYR A 269 6.55 -27.86 4.64
N TYR A 270 6.09 -28.73 3.73
CA TYR A 270 5.34 -28.36 2.52
C TYR A 270 3.96 -29.03 2.55
N PRO A 271 2.92 -28.35 3.10
CA PRO A 271 1.58 -28.90 3.07
C PRO A 271 1.07 -29.13 1.64
N ALA A 272 0.29 -30.19 1.50
CA ALA A 272 -0.45 -30.49 0.29
C ALA A 272 -1.73 -29.66 0.25
N LEU A 273 -1.83 -28.80 -0.76
CA LEU A 273 -2.97 -27.90 -0.95
C LEU A 273 -4.18 -28.64 -1.50
N GLY A 274 -5.29 -28.64 -0.76
CA GLY A 274 -6.61 -29.06 -1.24
C GLY A 274 -6.75 -30.55 -1.60
N ALA A 275 -5.73 -31.36 -1.34
CA ALA A 275 -5.71 -32.78 -1.63
C ALA A 275 -4.95 -33.53 -0.53
N LYS A 276 -5.28 -34.81 -0.34
CA LYS A 276 -4.51 -35.77 0.45
C LYS A 276 -3.71 -36.64 -0.52
N PRO A 277 -2.40 -36.40 -0.70
CA PRO A 277 -1.61 -37.14 -1.67
C PRO A 277 -1.50 -38.64 -1.34
N THR A 278 -1.44 -39.45 -2.38
CA THR A 278 -1.23 -40.91 -2.38
C THR A 278 -0.13 -41.30 -3.36
N GLY A 279 0.77 -42.22 -3.00
CA GLY A 279 1.87 -42.60 -3.89
C GLY A 279 3.05 -41.62 -3.85
N ASP A 280 3.72 -41.41 -4.97
CA ASP A 280 4.97 -40.63 -5.07
C ASP A 280 4.77 -39.11 -5.32
N GLY A 281 3.55 -38.61 -5.18
CA GLY A 281 3.20 -37.18 -5.25
C GLY A 281 2.55 -36.78 -6.58
N GLY A 282 2.64 -35.49 -6.94
CA GLY A 282 2.15 -35.01 -8.23
C GLY A 282 0.64 -34.81 -8.36
N HIS A 283 -0.13 -34.89 -7.27
CA HIS A 283 -1.59 -34.75 -7.30
C HIS A 283 -2.01 -33.39 -7.85
N GLU A 284 -3.06 -33.42 -8.67
CA GLU A 284 -3.64 -32.22 -9.23
C GLU A 284 -4.22 -31.33 -8.12
N VAL A 285 -3.94 -30.03 -8.25
CA VAL A 285 -4.51 -28.97 -7.44
C VAL A 285 -5.54 -28.26 -8.30
N SER A 286 -6.80 -28.26 -7.86
CA SER A 286 -7.85 -27.52 -8.54
C SER A 286 -7.51 -26.03 -8.65
N LEU A 287 -7.90 -25.39 -9.76
CA LEU A 287 -7.63 -23.97 -9.99
C LEU A 287 -8.24 -23.04 -8.92
N SER A 288 -9.39 -23.42 -8.34
CA SER A 288 -9.97 -22.70 -7.20
C SER A 288 -9.00 -22.68 -6.01
N ASN A 289 -8.47 -23.84 -5.62
CA ASN A 289 -7.48 -23.95 -4.55
C ASN A 289 -6.18 -23.21 -4.90
N LEU A 290 -5.71 -23.25 -6.15
CA LEU A 290 -4.56 -22.46 -6.59
C LEU A 290 -4.79 -20.97 -6.33
N LEU A 291 -5.93 -20.42 -6.74
CA LEU A 291 -6.26 -19.01 -6.55
C LEU A 291 -6.53 -18.61 -5.10
N LEU A 292 -7.01 -19.52 -4.25
CA LEU A 292 -7.18 -19.25 -2.82
C LEU A 292 -5.83 -18.92 -2.14
N THR A 293 -4.71 -19.42 -2.68
CA THR A 293 -3.39 -19.20 -2.06
C THR A 293 -2.86 -17.76 -2.15
N PRO A 294 -2.85 -17.06 -3.30
CA PRO A 294 -2.51 -15.64 -3.33
C PRO A 294 -3.55 -14.79 -2.57
N GLN A 295 -4.84 -15.19 -2.54
CA GLN A 295 -5.83 -14.52 -1.70
C GLN A 295 -5.46 -14.58 -0.21
N ALA A 296 -5.14 -15.77 0.29
CA ALA A 296 -4.69 -15.97 1.66
C ALA A 296 -3.39 -15.21 1.95
N SER A 297 -2.44 -15.23 1.01
CA SER A 297 -1.16 -14.53 1.16
C SER A 297 -1.30 -13.01 1.18
N GLY A 298 -2.33 -12.44 0.54
CA GLY A 298 -2.65 -11.01 0.55
C GLY A 298 -3.71 -10.57 1.55
N ALA A 299 -4.20 -11.49 2.40
CA ALA A 299 -5.25 -11.21 3.36
C ALA A 299 -4.71 -10.45 4.59
N PHE A 300 -4.32 -9.19 4.39
CA PHE A 300 -3.73 -8.36 5.43
C PHE A 300 -4.71 -8.20 6.60
N PRO A 301 -4.30 -8.48 7.86
CA PRO A 301 -5.19 -8.37 9.01
C PRO A 301 -5.86 -7.00 9.08
N LEU A 302 -7.14 -6.97 9.51
CA LEU A 302 -8.03 -5.80 9.52
C LEU A 302 -8.49 -5.31 8.14
N ALA A 303 -7.65 -5.39 7.11
CA ALA A 303 -8.03 -5.00 5.75
C ALA A 303 -8.91 -6.06 5.09
N PHE A 304 -8.50 -7.34 5.12
CA PHE A 304 -9.20 -8.44 4.48
C PHE A 304 -9.54 -9.56 5.49
N PRO A 305 -10.58 -10.38 5.24
CA PRO A 305 -10.86 -11.53 6.07
C PRO A 305 -9.74 -12.57 6.00
N PRO A 306 -9.48 -13.30 7.10
CA PRO A 306 -8.72 -14.54 7.04
C PRO A 306 -9.38 -15.55 6.08
N VAL A 307 -8.57 -16.23 5.29
CA VAL A 307 -9.04 -17.15 4.25
C VAL A 307 -8.97 -18.60 4.77
N PRO A 308 -10.09 -19.35 4.75
CA PRO A 308 -10.07 -20.78 5.06
C PRO A 308 -9.44 -21.54 3.88
N VAL A 309 -8.42 -22.35 4.16
CA VAL A 309 -7.75 -23.17 3.14
C VAL A 309 -7.54 -24.59 3.67
N SER A 310 -8.08 -25.58 2.96
CA SER A 310 -7.92 -26.99 3.28
C SER A 310 -6.54 -27.51 2.85
N MET A 311 -5.83 -28.15 3.78
CA MET A 311 -4.48 -28.67 3.54
C MET A 311 -4.27 -30.02 4.20
N SER A 312 -3.45 -30.87 3.61
CA SER A 312 -2.95 -32.10 4.24
C SER A 312 -1.48 -31.93 4.62
N PHE A 313 -1.11 -32.44 5.79
CA PHE A 313 0.26 -32.40 6.29
C PHE A 313 0.88 -33.79 6.29
N PHE A 314 2.14 -33.89 5.86
CA PHE A 314 2.87 -35.14 5.95
C PHE A 314 3.26 -35.44 7.40
N LYS A 315 2.91 -36.64 7.87
CA LYS A 315 3.12 -37.14 9.23
C LYS A 315 3.94 -38.42 9.16
N GLU A 316 5.25 -38.28 9.43
CA GLU A 316 6.29 -39.35 9.48
C GLU A 316 6.41 -40.18 8.20
N THR A 317 5.40 -40.98 7.87
CA THR A 317 5.38 -41.93 6.75
C THR A 317 4.19 -41.74 5.81
N GLN A 318 3.19 -40.93 6.16
CA GLN A 318 1.97 -40.77 5.37
C GLN A 318 1.37 -39.36 5.46
N TRP A 319 0.59 -39.01 4.46
CA TRP A 319 -0.22 -37.78 4.48
C TRP A 319 -1.38 -37.92 5.46
N GLY A 320 -1.55 -36.90 6.32
CA GLY A 320 -2.69 -36.79 7.23
C GLY A 320 -3.98 -36.47 6.49
N ASP A 321 -5.08 -36.39 7.25
CA ASP A 321 -6.35 -35.92 6.71
C ASP A 321 -6.29 -34.44 6.32
N LEU A 322 -7.28 -33.99 5.55
CA LEU A 322 -7.42 -32.57 5.21
C LEU A 322 -7.84 -31.81 6.48
N GLU A 323 -7.11 -30.75 6.76
CA GLU A 323 -7.31 -29.84 7.88
C GLU A 323 -7.60 -28.44 7.31
N ASP A 324 -8.68 -27.79 7.76
CA ASP A 324 -9.00 -26.42 7.37
C ASP A 324 -8.21 -25.43 8.23
N LEU A 325 -7.29 -24.71 7.60
CA LEU A 325 -6.52 -23.67 8.24
C LEU A 325 -7.12 -22.29 7.99
N THR A 326 -7.04 -21.44 9.01
CA THR A 326 -7.38 -20.02 8.90
C THR A 326 -6.10 -19.24 8.62
N LEU A 327 -5.93 -18.80 7.38
CA LEU A 327 -4.71 -18.16 6.90
C LEU A 327 -4.89 -16.66 6.73
N VAL A 328 -3.83 -15.90 6.99
CA VAL A 328 -3.73 -14.47 6.71
C VAL A 328 -2.42 -14.19 5.99
N ASP A 329 -2.21 -12.91 5.67
CA ASP A 329 -1.10 -12.42 4.88
C ASP A 329 0.27 -12.99 5.32
N GLY A 330 1.03 -13.48 4.34
CA GLY A 330 2.37 -14.03 4.56
C GLY A 330 3.39 -12.97 5.00
N GLY A 331 3.22 -11.75 4.51
CA GLY A 331 3.99 -10.56 4.85
C GLY A 331 3.87 -10.12 6.30
N VAL A 332 2.96 -10.67 7.11
CA VAL A 332 2.96 -10.45 8.57
C VAL A 332 4.26 -10.97 9.20
N LEU A 333 4.73 -12.16 8.79
CA LEU A 333 5.89 -12.83 9.40
C LEU A 333 7.04 -13.11 8.43
N ASN A 334 6.76 -13.31 7.15
CA ASN A 334 7.78 -13.50 6.12
C ASN A 334 7.33 -12.81 4.82
N ASN A 335 7.73 -11.55 4.68
CA ASN A 335 7.44 -10.74 3.50
C ASN A 335 8.36 -11.06 2.32
N ASN A 336 9.44 -11.79 2.54
CA ASN A 336 10.57 -11.93 1.62
C ASN A 336 10.95 -13.41 1.48
N PRO A 337 10.23 -14.21 0.67
CA PRO A 337 10.40 -15.66 0.60
C PRO A 337 11.64 -16.12 -0.20
N VAL A 338 12.78 -15.45 0.00
CA VAL A 338 14.07 -15.78 -0.64
C VAL A 338 14.47 -17.22 -0.35
N ASP A 339 14.32 -17.65 0.90
CA ASP A 339 14.63 -19.00 1.33
C ASP A 339 13.83 -20.07 0.57
N LEU A 340 12.56 -19.76 0.26
CA LEU A 340 11.70 -20.63 -0.52
C LEU A 340 12.17 -20.70 -1.97
N ALA A 341 12.57 -19.57 -2.58
CA ALA A 341 13.11 -19.57 -3.94
C ALA A 341 14.38 -20.40 -4.05
N VAL A 342 15.31 -20.28 -3.09
CA VAL A 342 16.54 -21.09 -3.07
C VAL A 342 16.21 -22.59 -3.00
N ARG A 343 15.28 -22.96 -2.11
CA ARG A 343 14.84 -24.35 -1.95
C ARG A 343 14.17 -24.86 -3.22
N LEU A 344 13.23 -24.13 -3.81
CA LEU A 344 12.53 -24.53 -5.03
C LEU A 344 13.47 -24.63 -6.23
N GLY A 345 14.42 -23.71 -6.39
CA GLY A 345 15.45 -23.80 -7.42
C GLY A 345 16.20 -25.11 -7.31
N SER A 346 16.64 -25.46 -6.09
CA SER A 346 17.32 -26.73 -5.83
C SER A 346 16.46 -27.98 -5.90
N ARG A 347 15.15 -27.84 -6.01
CA ARG A 347 14.22 -28.97 -6.16
C ARG A 347 13.71 -29.10 -7.57
N TRP A 348 14.01 -28.14 -8.44
CA TRP A 348 13.59 -28.17 -9.83
C TRP A 348 14.43 -29.17 -10.61
N VAL A 349 13.79 -30.15 -11.23
CA VAL A 349 14.43 -31.22 -12.00
C VAL A 349 14.05 -31.10 -13.47
N GLU A 350 15.06 -30.98 -14.35
CA GLU A 350 14.90 -30.97 -15.80
C GLU A 350 15.63 -32.15 -16.46
N ARG A 351 15.21 -32.50 -17.68
CA ARG A 351 15.84 -33.56 -18.48
C ARG A 351 17.05 -32.99 -19.22
N SER A 352 18.25 -33.47 -18.92
CA SER A 352 19.45 -33.25 -19.73
C SER A 352 19.90 -34.54 -20.39
N ALA A 353 20.57 -34.43 -21.54
CA ALA A 353 21.03 -35.56 -22.37
C ALA A 353 22.03 -36.50 -21.66
N SER A 354 22.58 -36.13 -20.50
CA SER A 354 23.59 -36.92 -19.79
C SER A 354 23.37 -37.16 -18.27
N ARG A 355 22.26 -36.70 -17.67
CA ARG A 355 21.70 -37.06 -16.34
C ARG A 355 20.56 -36.09 -16.00
N GLU A 356 19.65 -36.46 -15.11
CA GLU A 356 18.68 -35.52 -14.52
C GLU A 356 19.45 -34.35 -13.89
N THR A 357 19.25 -33.13 -14.38
CA THR A 357 19.91 -31.94 -13.84
C THR A 357 18.93 -31.22 -12.93
N VAL A 358 19.18 -31.33 -11.64
CA VAL A 358 18.64 -30.40 -10.64
C VAL A 358 19.27 -29.03 -10.89
N LEU A 359 18.49 -27.95 -10.88
CA LEU A 359 19.02 -26.57 -10.88
C LEU A 359 19.98 -26.43 -9.67
N ASN A 360 21.28 -26.44 -9.92
CA ASN A 360 22.28 -26.51 -8.85
C ASN A 360 22.19 -25.23 -7.99
N ARG A 361 22.10 -25.39 -6.66
CA ARG A 361 22.05 -24.30 -5.67
C ARG A 361 23.14 -23.26 -5.86
N ALA A 362 24.31 -23.62 -6.37
CA ALA A 362 25.41 -22.69 -6.57
C ALA A 362 25.30 -21.85 -7.86
N ARG A 363 24.37 -22.18 -8.77
CA ARG A 363 24.47 -21.80 -10.19
C ARG A 363 23.39 -20.87 -10.72
N PHE A 364 22.38 -20.46 -9.95
CA PHE A 364 21.34 -19.58 -10.48
C PHE A 364 21.32 -18.19 -9.85
N PRO A 365 21.04 -17.15 -10.65
CA PRO A 365 20.84 -15.81 -10.15
C PRO A 365 19.48 -15.70 -9.46
N ILE A 366 19.40 -14.87 -8.43
CA ILE A 366 18.13 -14.55 -7.77
C ILE A 366 17.84 -13.08 -7.98
N VAL A 367 16.69 -12.79 -8.57
CA VAL A 367 16.19 -11.41 -8.65
C VAL A 367 15.22 -11.21 -7.49
N TYR A 368 15.65 -10.42 -6.51
CA TYR A 368 14.86 -10.07 -5.32
C TYR A 368 14.27 -8.68 -5.50
N LEU A 369 12.97 -8.63 -5.77
CA LEU A 369 12.23 -7.39 -5.98
C LEU A 369 11.58 -6.93 -4.67
N ASP A 370 12.12 -5.84 -4.15
CA ASP A 370 11.64 -5.14 -2.97
C ASP A 370 11.38 -3.68 -3.30
N GLN A 371 10.12 -3.25 -3.17
CA GLN A 371 9.72 -1.88 -3.50
C GLN A 371 10.34 -0.84 -2.56
N ASP A 372 10.81 -1.24 -1.37
CA ASP A 372 11.39 -0.32 -0.40
C ASP A 372 12.89 -0.06 -0.65
N VAL A 373 13.51 -0.79 -1.58
CA VAL A 373 14.90 -0.59 -1.98
C VAL A 373 14.99 0.55 -3.00
N VAL A 374 15.47 1.69 -2.53
CA VAL A 374 15.55 2.95 -3.28
C VAL A 374 16.99 3.40 -3.51
N GLY A 375 17.20 4.32 -4.46
CA GLY A 375 18.50 4.92 -4.75
C GLY A 375 18.92 6.08 -3.83
N TRP A 376 18.11 6.43 -2.84
CA TRP A 376 18.29 7.58 -1.94
C TRP A 376 18.04 7.21 -0.48
N ASP A 377 18.46 8.07 0.44
CA ASP A 377 18.14 7.93 1.87
C ASP A 377 16.93 8.80 2.25
N TRP A 378 15.95 8.20 2.92
CA TRP A 378 14.82 8.95 3.45
C TRP A 378 15.25 9.89 4.58
N ALA A 379 14.68 11.09 4.60
CA ALA A 379 14.90 12.01 5.71
C ALA A 379 14.45 11.35 7.03
N SER A 380 15.27 11.46 8.07
CA SER A 380 14.94 10.91 9.38
C SER A 380 13.61 11.49 9.88
N PRO A 381 12.77 10.69 10.56
CA PRO A 381 11.61 11.21 11.25
C PRO A 381 12.06 12.32 12.20
N SER A 382 11.31 13.43 12.25
CA SER A 382 11.56 14.46 13.26
C SER A 382 11.46 13.82 14.64
N ALA A 383 12.48 14.05 15.49
CA ALA A 383 12.46 13.58 16.87
C ALA A 383 11.16 14.05 17.53
N ARG A 384 10.35 13.09 18.02
CA ARG A 384 9.13 13.44 18.75
C ARG A 384 9.54 14.14 20.06
N PRO A 385 8.83 15.19 20.51
CA PRO A 385 9.13 15.84 21.78
C PRO A 385 9.11 14.84 22.95
N GLU A 386 10.11 14.93 23.81
CA GLU A 386 10.21 14.12 25.04
C GLU A 386 8.99 14.37 25.93
N GLY A 387 8.22 13.32 26.26
CA GLY A 387 7.00 13.39 27.07
C GLY A 387 5.70 13.03 26.32
N SER A 388 5.74 12.98 24.99
CA SER A 388 4.54 12.78 24.14
C SER A 388 4.14 11.33 23.87
N ARG A 389 4.71 10.35 24.59
CA ARG A 389 4.40 8.93 24.40
C ARG A 389 3.65 8.40 25.60
N SER A 390 2.50 7.74 25.38
CA SER A 390 1.93 6.95 26.45
C SER A 390 2.89 5.79 26.73
N PRO A 391 3.10 5.41 28.01
CA PRO A 391 3.94 4.26 28.35
C PRO A 391 3.53 2.96 27.64
N LEU A 392 2.27 2.84 27.20
CA LEU A 392 1.77 1.71 26.43
C LEU A 392 2.26 1.71 24.97
N ASP A 393 2.31 2.88 24.33
CA ASP A 393 2.76 2.99 22.93
C ASP A 393 4.25 2.68 22.78
N GLU A 394 5.03 3.18 23.72
CA GLU A 394 6.48 3.00 23.73
C GLU A 394 6.87 1.57 24.11
N ALA A 395 6.17 0.95 25.06
CA ALA A 395 6.50 -0.40 25.51
C ALA A 395 5.94 -1.51 24.61
N TYR A 396 4.74 -1.37 24.03
CA TYR A 396 4.05 -2.47 23.37
C TYR A 396 3.93 -2.32 21.86
N PHE A 397 3.51 -1.17 21.33
CA PHE A 397 3.29 -1.02 19.88
C PHE A 397 4.61 -0.89 19.10
N GLN A 398 5.57 -0.12 19.61
CA GLN A 398 6.92 -0.09 19.02
C GLN A 398 7.62 -1.44 19.12
N TYR A 399 7.51 -2.10 20.28
CA TYR A 399 8.08 -3.44 20.46
C TYR A 399 7.47 -4.45 19.49
N LEU A 400 6.14 -4.47 19.34
CA LEU A 400 5.46 -5.34 18.38
C LEU A 400 5.91 -5.07 16.94
N GLY A 401 6.01 -3.79 16.54
CA GLY A 401 6.53 -3.40 15.24
C GLY A 401 7.98 -3.87 15.00
N ASN A 402 8.85 -3.67 15.99
CA ASN A 402 10.25 -4.12 15.94
C ASN A 402 10.35 -5.65 15.88
N VAL A 403 9.54 -6.38 16.64
CA VAL A 403 9.49 -7.85 16.62
C VAL A 403 9.01 -8.36 15.26
N MET A 404 7.99 -7.73 14.67
CA MET A 404 7.52 -8.11 13.33
C MET A 404 8.57 -7.84 12.25
N ASN A 405 9.25 -6.68 12.30
CA ASN A 405 10.34 -6.37 11.37
C ASN A 405 11.52 -7.35 11.55
N ALA A 406 11.93 -7.62 12.79
CA ALA A 406 12.96 -8.61 13.08
C ALA A 406 12.59 -10.02 12.60
N ALA A 407 11.32 -10.42 12.70
CA ALA A 407 10.86 -11.71 12.18
C ALA A 407 10.98 -11.80 10.65
N ARG A 408 10.60 -10.72 9.94
CA ARG A 408 10.75 -10.63 8.48
C ARG A 408 12.22 -10.67 8.05
N ASP A 409 13.07 -9.89 8.71
CA ASP A 409 14.49 -9.80 8.39
C ASP A 409 15.24 -11.10 8.73
N SER A 410 14.88 -11.75 9.85
CA SER A 410 15.47 -13.02 10.26
C SER A 410 15.29 -14.12 9.21
N ALA A 411 14.17 -14.14 8.46
CA ALA A 411 13.99 -15.11 7.38
C ALA A 411 15.05 -14.96 6.26
N VAL A 412 15.39 -13.73 5.89
CA VAL A 412 16.41 -13.44 4.88
C VAL A 412 17.81 -13.69 5.44
N LEU A 413 18.11 -13.18 6.64
CA LEU A 413 19.41 -13.36 7.30
C LEU A 413 19.74 -14.83 7.51
N ASN A 414 18.80 -15.63 8.03
CA ASN A 414 18.98 -17.07 8.18
C ASN A 414 19.32 -17.74 6.84
N THR A 415 18.75 -17.27 5.73
CA THR A 415 19.04 -17.85 4.41
C THR A 415 20.47 -17.54 3.97
N LEU A 416 20.93 -16.31 4.18
CA LEU A 416 22.29 -15.88 3.88
C LEU A 416 23.33 -16.59 4.76
N GLU A 417 23.01 -16.84 6.03
CA GLU A 417 23.88 -17.58 6.96
C GLU A 417 24.09 -19.05 6.52
N HIS A 418 23.07 -19.68 5.94
CA HIS A 418 23.16 -21.08 5.48
C HIS A 418 23.82 -21.22 4.09
N ASP A 419 23.86 -20.15 3.30
CA ASP A 419 24.48 -20.13 1.98
C ASP A 419 25.25 -18.81 1.82
N ILE A 420 26.50 -18.81 2.28
CA ILE A 420 27.39 -17.63 2.22
C ILE A 420 27.66 -17.16 0.79
N ASN A 421 27.48 -18.03 -0.22
CA ASN A 421 27.58 -17.67 -1.64
C ASN A 421 26.34 -17.00 -2.20
N LEU A 422 25.25 -16.95 -1.45
CA LEU A 422 23.97 -16.44 -1.93
C LEU A 422 24.00 -14.93 -2.15
N SER A 423 24.72 -14.18 -1.31
CA SER A 423 24.83 -12.73 -1.40
C SER A 423 25.32 -12.26 -2.77
N GLY A 424 26.37 -12.91 -3.32
CA GLY A 424 26.90 -12.62 -4.65
C GLY A 424 25.95 -12.98 -5.81
N ARG A 425 24.90 -13.77 -5.55
CA ARG A 425 23.93 -14.22 -6.55
C ARG A 425 22.59 -13.50 -6.49
N ILE A 426 22.30 -12.80 -5.39
CA ILE A 426 21.11 -11.97 -5.27
C ILE A 426 21.35 -10.63 -5.99
N LYS A 427 20.42 -10.28 -6.87
CA LYS A 427 20.31 -8.99 -7.54
C LYS A 427 19.08 -8.29 -7.02
N ILE A 428 19.30 -7.10 -6.47
CA ILE A 428 18.26 -6.28 -5.87
C ILE A 428 18.12 -5.03 -6.74
N PRO A 429 17.08 -4.94 -7.59
CA PRO A 429 16.78 -3.73 -8.33
C PRO A 429 16.59 -2.56 -7.35
N ARG A 430 17.09 -1.38 -7.73
CA ARG A 430 16.87 -0.15 -6.96
C ARG A 430 15.87 0.71 -7.70
N ARG A 431 14.88 1.21 -6.98
CA ARG A 431 13.90 2.13 -7.52
C ARG A 431 14.51 3.51 -7.78
N THR A 432 14.20 4.11 -8.93
CA THR A 432 14.79 5.40 -9.36
C THR A 432 13.84 6.60 -9.21
N SER A 433 12.63 6.40 -8.69
CA SER A 433 11.66 7.48 -8.50
C SER A 433 10.78 7.26 -7.28
N VAL A 434 10.41 8.35 -6.62
CA VAL A 434 9.35 8.37 -5.62
C VAL A 434 8.02 8.07 -6.31
N LEU A 435 7.21 7.22 -5.69
CA LEU A 435 5.96 6.73 -6.23
C LEU A 435 4.78 7.33 -5.48
N PRO A 436 3.80 7.96 -6.14
CA PRO A 436 2.59 8.43 -5.48
C PRO A 436 1.91 7.38 -4.59
N SER A 437 1.92 6.09 -4.99
CA SER A 437 1.25 5.06 -4.19
C SER A 437 1.96 4.72 -2.89
N GLU A 438 3.23 5.12 -2.68
CA GLU A 438 4.02 4.71 -1.51
C GLU A 438 3.62 5.44 -0.21
N PHE A 439 2.99 6.60 -0.34
CA PHE A 439 2.52 7.39 0.78
C PHE A 439 1.34 6.71 1.48
N GLN A 440 1.13 7.05 2.76
CA GLN A 440 0.11 6.45 3.61
C GLN A 440 0.19 4.91 3.63
N PHE A 441 1.35 4.37 4.04
CA PHE A 441 1.59 2.92 4.12
C PHE A 441 1.34 2.17 2.81
N ALA A 442 1.79 2.74 1.68
CA ALA A 442 1.63 2.14 0.36
C ALA A 442 0.17 1.94 -0.09
N MET A 443 -0.75 2.83 0.31
CA MET A 443 -2.19 2.69 0.03
C MET A 443 -2.78 3.78 -0.86
N MET A 444 -2.05 4.88 -1.07
CA MET A 444 -2.48 5.96 -1.97
C MET A 444 -2.79 5.44 -3.38
N GLY A 445 -2.14 4.36 -3.82
CA GLY A 445 -2.43 3.72 -5.09
C GLY A 445 -3.87 3.26 -5.22
N PHE A 446 -4.59 2.92 -4.13
CA PHE A 446 -6.01 2.56 -4.22
C PHE A 446 -6.93 3.78 -4.39
N PHE A 447 -6.47 4.98 -4.05
CA PHE A 447 -7.30 6.19 -4.04
C PHE A 447 -7.44 6.80 -5.44
N ASP A 448 -6.42 6.64 -6.28
CA ASP A 448 -6.42 7.11 -7.66
C ASP A 448 -5.84 6.06 -8.62
N ARG A 449 -6.58 5.78 -9.70
CA ARG A 449 -6.14 4.86 -10.75
C ARG A 449 -4.82 5.26 -11.39
N ARG A 450 -4.63 6.55 -11.69
CA ARG A 450 -3.43 7.04 -12.38
C ARG A 450 -2.17 6.95 -11.52
N PHE A 451 -2.30 6.90 -10.20
CA PHE A 451 -1.15 6.62 -9.32
C PHE A 451 -0.59 5.23 -9.61
N ARG A 452 -1.46 4.23 -9.73
CA ARG A 452 -1.06 2.86 -10.12
C ARG A 452 -0.52 2.81 -11.54
N GLU A 453 -1.13 3.53 -12.49
CA GLU A 453 -0.65 3.59 -13.88
C GLU A 453 0.77 4.16 -13.95
N HIS A 454 1.00 5.30 -13.29
CA HIS A 454 2.32 5.90 -13.20
C HIS A 454 3.33 4.94 -12.58
N ASP A 455 2.98 4.31 -11.47
CA ASP A 455 3.87 3.41 -10.74
C ASP A 455 4.21 2.15 -11.54
N PHE A 456 3.23 1.62 -12.28
CA PHE A 456 3.45 0.54 -13.24
C PHE A 456 4.48 0.93 -14.30
N TYR A 457 4.31 2.08 -14.95
CA TYR A 457 5.27 2.55 -15.95
C TYR A 457 6.66 2.86 -15.36
N ARG A 458 6.74 3.34 -14.11
CA ARG A 458 8.01 3.49 -13.39
C ARG A 458 8.67 2.15 -13.11
N GLY A 459 7.89 1.13 -12.76
CA GLY A 459 8.37 -0.25 -12.65
C GLY A 459 8.98 -0.75 -13.95
N MET A 460 8.31 -0.50 -15.07
CA MET A 460 8.83 -0.86 -16.40
C MET A 460 10.15 -0.13 -16.72
N GLN A 461 10.25 1.15 -16.40
CA GLN A 461 11.47 1.95 -16.57
C GLN A 461 12.63 1.37 -15.74
N ASP A 462 12.38 1.05 -14.47
CA ASP A 462 13.37 0.48 -13.57
C ASP A 462 13.82 -0.92 -14.01
N ALA A 463 12.95 -1.70 -14.66
CA ALA A 463 13.36 -2.98 -15.25
C ALA A 463 14.32 -2.79 -16.43
N ILE A 464 14.12 -1.78 -17.29
CA ILE A 464 15.06 -1.43 -18.37
C ILE A 464 16.40 -1.00 -17.77
N ARG A 465 16.36 -0.16 -16.74
CA ARG A 465 17.54 0.27 -15.97
C ARG A 465 18.28 -0.94 -15.38
N PHE A 466 17.55 -1.88 -14.79
CA PHE A 466 18.08 -3.09 -14.19
C PHE A 466 18.77 -4.00 -15.22
N LEU A 467 18.17 -4.21 -16.40
CA LEU A 467 18.78 -4.92 -17.52
C LEU A 467 20.04 -4.21 -18.04
N SER A 468 20.06 -2.88 -17.98
CA SER A 468 21.17 -2.04 -18.46
C SER A 468 22.30 -1.87 -17.44
N THR A 469 22.10 -2.30 -16.19
CA THR A 469 23.09 -2.11 -15.11
C THR A 469 23.47 -3.40 -14.41
N GLN A 470 22.51 -4.23 -13.97
CA GLN A 470 22.77 -5.36 -13.08
C GLN A 470 22.83 -6.73 -13.78
N LEU A 471 22.12 -6.89 -14.92
CA LEU A 471 22.12 -8.13 -15.71
C LEU A 471 22.95 -8.04 -17.00
N THR A 472 23.79 -7.02 -17.12
CA THR A 472 24.52 -6.64 -18.34
C THR A 472 25.49 -7.70 -18.87
N SER A 473 25.94 -8.63 -18.04
CA SER A 473 26.84 -9.75 -18.43
C SER A 473 26.10 -11.07 -18.65
N THR A 474 24.80 -11.14 -18.39
CA THR A 474 24.06 -12.38 -18.65
C THR A 474 24.05 -12.68 -20.14
N ARG A 475 24.16 -13.97 -20.51
CA ARG A 475 24.21 -14.39 -21.93
C ARG A 475 23.02 -13.88 -22.74
N ALA A 476 21.84 -13.82 -22.12
CA ALA A 476 20.63 -13.30 -22.75
C ALA A 476 20.74 -11.80 -23.05
N VAL A 477 21.24 -11.00 -22.11
CA VAL A 477 21.40 -9.55 -22.31
C VAL A 477 22.51 -9.25 -23.31
N ASP A 478 23.65 -9.94 -23.24
CA ASP A 478 24.76 -9.72 -24.16
C ASP A 478 24.41 -10.11 -25.60
N LEU A 479 23.61 -11.16 -25.81
CA LEU A 479 23.11 -11.52 -27.14
C LEU A 479 22.17 -10.46 -27.71
N MET A 480 21.26 -9.94 -26.89
CA MET A 480 20.21 -9.03 -27.33
C MET A 480 20.69 -7.59 -27.46
N VAL A 481 21.54 -7.16 -26.53
CA VAL A 481 22.10 -5.82 -26.46
C VAL A 481 23.59 -5.94 -26.11
N PRO A 482 24.43 -6.28 -27.11
CA PRO A 482 25.87 -6.43 -26.91
C PRO A 482 26.48 -5.22 -26.23
N ARG A 483 27.46 -5.46 -25.34
CA ARG A 483 28.22 -4.38 -24.70
C ARG A 483 29.11 -3.66 -25.73
N THR A 484 29.13 -2.35 -25.65
CA THR A 484 30.11 -1.50 -26.37
C THR A 484 31.08 -0.88 -25.38
N GLU A 485 32.34 -0.70 -25.76
CA GLU A 485 33.34 -0.08 -24.87
C GLU A 485 32.92 1.34 -24.49
N LYS A 486 33.01 1.69 -23.19
CA LYS A 486 32.64 3.03 -22.66
C LYS A 486 31.24 3.50 -23.07
N GLU A 487 30.32 2.56 -23.12
CA GLU A 487 28.91 2.85 -23.38
C GLU A 487 28.30 3.74 -22.29
N ARG A 488 27.58 4.79 -22.67
CA ARG A 488 26.76 5.56 -21.74
C ARG A 488 25.51 4.80 -21.40
N LEU A 489 25.11 4.85 -20.14
CA LEU A 489 23.97 4.09 -19.65
C LEU A 489 22.66 4.42 -20.38
N ARG A 490 22.41 5.72 -20.65
CA ARG A 490 21.28 6.16 -21.47
C ARG A 490 21.21 5.47 -22.84
N ASP A 491 22.34 5.38 -23.53
CA ASP A 491 22.39 4.81 -24.88
C ASP A 491 22.05 3.32 -24.84
N ARG A 492 22.49 2.63 -23.77
CA ARG A 492 22.13 1.24 -23.52
C ARG A 492 20.65 1.05 -23.24
N GLU A 493 20.07 1.89 -22.37
CA GLU A 493 18.65 1.85 -22.02
C GLU A 493 17.76 2.05 -23.25
N LEU A 494 18.13 2.97 -24.15
CA LEU A 494 17.43 3.18 -25.42
C LEU A 494 17.53 1.96 -26.35
N ARG A 495 18.69 1.30 -26.42
CA ARG A 495 18.81 0.04 -27.20
C ARG A 495 17.97 -1.08 -26.59
N VAL A 496 17.98 -1.23 -25.27
CA VAL A 496 17.12 -2.20 -24.57
C VAL A 496 15.65 -1.90 -24.86
N LEU A 497 15.22 -0.64 -24.76
CA LEU A 497 13.85 -0.23 -25.09
C LEU A 497 13.46 -0.60 -26.54
N ASN A 498 14.34 -0.31 -27.49
CA ASN A 498 14.11 -0.63 -28.91
C ASN A 498 13.94 -2.13 -29.14
N VAL A 499 14.79 -2.95 -28.49
CA VAL A 499 14.69 -4.42 -28.55
C VAL A 499 13.37 -4.93 -27.99
N LEU A 500 12.85 -4.29 -26.94
CA LEU A 500 11.60 -4.72 -26.30
C LEU A 500 10.37 -4.41 -27.13
N GLY A 501 10.43 -3.48 -28.09
CA GLY A 501 9.29 -3.14 -28.97
C GLY A 501 8.04 -2.75 -28.18
N ILE A 502 8.20 -1.94 -27.12
CA ILE A 502 7.10 -1.52 -26.26
C ILE A 502 6.33 -0.39 -26.92
N THR A 503 5.03 -0.59 -27.14
CA THR A 503 4.10 0.40 -27.69
C THR A 503 3.10 0.82 -26.62
N SER A 504 3.32 1.98 -26.00
CA SER A 504 2.37 2.56 -25.05
C SER A 504 2.50 4.08 -24.98
N PRO A 505 1.43 4.85 -25.25
CA PRO A 505 1.44 6.30 -25.06
C PRO A 505 1.70 6.71 -23.60
N GLY A 506 1.16 5.96 -22.64
CA GLY A 506 1.37 6.22 -21.21
C GLY A 506 2.82 5.99 -20.79
N PHE A 507 3.42 4.89 -21.25
CA PHE A 507 4.82 4.59 -20.99
C PHE A 507 5.76 5.66 -21.60
N ARG A 508 5.49 6.07 -22.85
CA ARG A 508 6.23 7.15 -23.52
C ARG A 508 6.07 8.49 -22.81
N CYS A 509 4.91 8.78 -22.23
CA CYS A 509 4.73 9.96 -21.39
C CYS A 509 5.64 9.92 -20.16
N VAL A 510 5.65 8.82 -19.41
CA VAL A 510 6.46 8.68 -18.18
C VAL A 510 7.96 8.67 -18.49
N VAL A 511 8.38 7.98 -19.55
CA VAL A 511 9.80 7.74 -19.83
C VAL A 511 10.40 8.76 -20.81
N GLU A 512 9.70 9.11 -21.88
CA GLU A 512 10.22 10.00 -22.94
C GLU A 512 9.74 11.46 -22.79
N ASN A 513 8.85 11.75 -21.83
CA ASN A 513 8.16 13.04 -21.69
C ASN A 513 7.26 13.40 -22.89
N VAL A 514 6.73 12.40 -23.59
CA VAL A 514 5.79 12.61 -24.71
C VAL A 514 4.37 12.40 -24.20
N CYS A 515 3.78 13.44 -23.63
CA CYS A 515 2.52 13.38 -22.87
C CYS A 515 1.31 14.04 -23.57
N ASP A 516 1.40 14.36 -24.87
CA ASP A 516 0.35 15.09 -25.59
C ASP A 516 -1.03 14.42 -25.50
N THR A 517 -1.05 13.08 -25.48
CA THR A 517 -2.27 12.28 -25.37
C THR A 517 -2.61 11.87 -23.93
N GLN A 518 -1.75 12.19 -22.96
CA GLN A 518 -1.84 11.78 -21.56
C GLN A 518 -1.44 12.94 -20.62
N PRO A 519 -2.12 14.11 -20.70
CA PRO A 519 -1.69 15.32 -19.99
C PRO A 519 -1.66 15.15 -18.46
N GLU A 520 -2.65 14.47 -17.89
CA GLU A 520 -2.71 14.24 -16.43
C GLU A 520 -1.61 13.29 -15.94
N LEU A 521 -1.24 12.28 -16.73
CA LEU A 521 -0.10 11.43 -16.42
C LEU A 521 1.22 12.24 -16.50
N GLY A 522 1.30 13.21 -17.42
CA GLY A 522 2.42 14.13 -17.52
C GLY A 522 2.56 15.04 -16.30
N LYS A 523 1.46 15.56 -15.76
CA LYS A 523 1.45 16.34 -14.50
C LYS A 523 1.83 15.48 -13.29
N LEU A 524 1.29 14.27 -13.20
CA LEU A 524 1.64 13.32 -12.14
C LEU A 524 3.14 12.96 -12.18
N ARG A 525 3.69 12.74 -13.38
CA ARG A 525 5.12 12.54 -13.58
C ARG A 525 5.95 13.73 -13.08
N GLN A 526 5.52 14.97 -13.36
CA GLN A 526 6.18 16.18 -12.88
C GLN A 526 6.19 16.26 -11.35
N ALA A 527 5.06 15.96 -10.71
CA ALA A 527 4.95 15.90 -9.25
C ALA A 527 5.89 14.83 -8.67
N ALA A 528 5.86 13.60 -9.20
CA ALA A 528 6.74 12.51 -8.77
C ALA A 528 8.24 12.82 -8.98
N ASP A 529 8.60 13.46 -10.10
CA ASP A 529 9.96 13.93 -10.36
C ASP A 529 10.41 15.01 -9.36
N ALA A 530 9.50 15.89 -8.93
CA ALA A 530 9.79 16.90 -7.91
C ALA A 530 10.03 16.26 -6.55
N LEU A 531 9.20 15.30 -6.17
CA LEU A 531 9.37 14.52 -4.94
C LEU A 531 10.68 13.72 -4.95
N THR A 532 11.01 13.10 -6.09
CA THR A 532 12.27 12.35 -6.25
C THR A 532 13.48 13.25 -6.01
N ARG A 533 13.50 14.47 -6.55
CA ARG A 533 14.59 15.43 -6.28
C ARG A 533 14.69 15.81 -4.80
N GLN A 534 13.57 15.97 -4.09
CA GLN A 534 13.58 16.23 -2.65
C GLN A 534 14.09 15.02 -1.87
N ALA A 535 13.76 13.80 -2.30
CA ALA A 535 14.21 12.57 -1.67
C ALA A 535 15.72 12.37 -1.86
N GLU A 536 16.23 12.57 -3.07
CA GLU A 536 17.67 12.56 -3.37
C GLU A 536 18.45 13.63 -2.59
N ALA A 537 17.81 14.76 -2.26
CA ALA A 537 18.38 15.80 -1.41
C ALA A 537 18.28 15.49 0.11
N GLY A 538 17.71 14.35 0.51
CA GLY A 538 17.50 13.97 1.91
C GLY A 538 16.46 14.83 2.63
N GLN A 539 15.54 15.45 1.90
CA GLN A 539 14.54 16.39 2.42
C GLN A 539 13.14 15.76 2.54
N LEU A 540 12.90 14.63 1.87
CA LEU A 540 11.60 13.97 1.85
C LEU A 540 11.47 12.93 2.96
N GLN A 541 10.37 12.99 3.71
CA GLN A 541 9.99 11.96 4.69
C GLN A 541 8.87 11.10 4.12
N LYS A 542 9.06 9.77 4.13
CA LYS A 542 8.11 8.79 3.57
C LYS A 542 6.68 8.90 4.15
N ALA A 543 6.57 9.30 5.42
CA ALA A 543 5.28 9.40 6.12
C ALA A 543 4.50 10.71 5.85
N LYS A 544 5.10 11.72 5.20
CA LYS A 544 4.47 13.04 5.03
C LYS A 544 3.70 13.14 3.72
N VAL A 545 2.42 12.77 3.76
CA VAL A 545 1.51 12.85 2.58
C VAL A 545 1.34 14.28 2.06
N ASP A 546 1.48 15.30 2.91
CA ASP A 546 1.28 16.70 2.50
C ASP A 546 2.23 17.14 1.39
N VAL A 547 3.43 16.55 1.36
CA VAL A 547 4.41 16.85 0.32
C VAL A 547 3.96 16.30 -1.02
N LEU A 548 3.36 15.10 -1.04
CA LEU A 548 2.72 14.55 -2.23
C LEU A 548 1.56 15.44 -2.68
N LEU A 549 0.63 15.78 -1.77
CA LEU A 549 -0.53 16.60 -2.11
C LEU A 549 -0.08 17.95 -2.68
N THR A 550 0.84 18.64 -2.01
CA THR A 550 1.41 19.91 -2.49
C THR A 550 2.01 19.75 -3.89
N ALA A 551 2.82 18.71 -4.12
CA ALA A 551 3.41 18.47 -5.45
C ALA A 551 2.35 18.21 -6.54
N LEU A 552 1.23 17.56 -6.20
CA LEU A 552 0.11 17.36 -7.12
C LEU A 552 -0.61 18.67 -7.43
N GLY A 553 -0.86 19.51 -6.41
CA GLY A 553 -1.47 20.83 -6.57
C GLY A 553 -0.59 21.78 -7.39
N ASP A 554 0.71 21.82 -7.12
CA ASP A 554 1.69 22.63 -7.87
C ASP A 554 1.76 22.22 -9.35
N ALA A 555 1.56 20.92 -9.64
CA ALA A 555 1.50 20.40 -11.00
C ALA A 555 0.12 20.61 -11.68
N GLY A 556 -0.88 21.12 -10.95
CA GLY A 556 -2.26 21.27 -11.44
C GLY A 556 -2.92 19.94 -11.80
N TYR A 557 -2.57 18.87 -11.08
CA TYR A 557 -3.03 17.52 -11.34
C TYR A 557 -4.54 17.38 -11.09
N ARG A 558 -5.23 16.63 -11.95
CA ARG A 558 -6.63 16.25 -11.77
C ARG A 558 -6.74 14.75 -11.47
N TYR A 559 -7.40 14.45 -10.36
CA TYR A 559 -7.68 13.07 -9.95
C TYR A 559 -8.47 12.32 -11.03
N SER A 560 -8.38 11.00 -10.99
CA SER A 560 -9.21 10.09 -11.78
C SER A 560 -10.63 10.06 -11.24
N GLU A 561 -11.59 9.68 -12.10
CA GLU A 561 -12.92 9.33 -11.62
C GLU A 561 -12.82 8.12 -10.67
N GLY A 562 -13.52 8.20 -9.53
CA GLY A 562 -13.46 7.23 -8.44
C GLY A 562 -13.70 7.90 -7.09
N VAL A 563 -13.03 7.42 -6.03
CA VAL A 563 -13.15 7.98 -4.67
C VAL A 563 -12.81 9.47 -4.60
N MET A 564 -11.82 9.93 -5.37
CA MET A 564 -11.35 11.32 -5.38
C MET A 564 -12.15 12.23 -6.33
N GLU A 565 -13.26 11.72 -6.91
CA GLU A 565 -14.29 12.45 -7.66
C GLU A 565 -13.81 13.25 -8.90
N GLY A 566 -12.63 12.96 -9.47
CA GLY A 566 -12.14 13.65 -10.66
C GLY A 566 -11.83 15.15 -10.45
N ALA A 567 -11.70 15.58 -9.20
CA ALA A 567 -11.43 16.96 -8.82
C ALA A 567 -9.99 17.38 -9.16
N GLU A 568 -9.76 18.68 -9.27
CA GLU A 568 -8.41 19.23 -9.36
C GLU A 568 -7.76 19.24 -7.98
N ALA A 569 -6.50 18.81 -7.90
CA ALA A 569 -5.76 18.74 -6.65
C ALA A 569 -5.55 20.14 -6.08
N THR A 570 -6.00 20.34 -4.84
CA THR A 570 -5.86 21.63 -4.13
C THR A 570 -4.46 21.84 -3.59
N GLY A 571 -3.64 20.78 -3.52
CA GLY A 571 -2.35 20.84 -2.84
C GLY A 571 -2.44 20.56 -1.34
N THR A 572 -3.64 20.30 -0.82
CA THR A 572 -3.92 20.25 0.61
C THR A 572 -4.65 18.98 1.01
N ARG A 573 -4.76 18.74 2.32
CA ARG A 573 -5.51 17.62 2.89
C ARG A 573 -7.00 17.62 2.56
N GLU A 574 -7.56 18.72 2.03
CA GLU A 574 -8.93 18.76 1.52
C GLU A 574 -9.17 17.69 0.43
N ASP A 575 -8.13 17.37 -0.35
CA ASP A 575 -8.18 16.34 -1.38
C ASP A 575 -8.53 14.96 -0.80
N LEU A 576 -8.15 14.67 0.45
CA LEU A 576 -8.37 13.37 1.09
C LEU A 576 -9.75 13.23 1.77
N VAL A 577 -10.56 14.30 1.81
CA VAL A 577 -11.87 14.30 2.48
C VAL A 577 -12.84 13.25 1.92
N PRO A 578 -12.96 13.05 0.59
CA PRO A 578 -13.81 11.99 0.03
C PRO A 578 -13.38 10.59 0.50
N VAL A 579 -12.08 10.31 0.49
CA VAL A 579 -11.50 9.05 0.99
C VAL A 579 -11.82 8.87 2.46
N ARG A 580 -11.64 9.93 3.27
CA ARG A 580 -11.98 9.93 4.70
C ARG A 580 -13.41 9.53 4.94
N LYS A 581 -14.35 10.16 4.23
CA LYS A 581 -15.78 9.86 4.36
C LYS A 581 -16.09 8.42 3.97
N ARG A 582 -15.43 7.87 2.94
CA ARG A 582 -15.68 6.49 2.49
C ARG A 582 -15.08 5.46 3.45
N VAL A 583 -13.80 5.59 3.80
CA VAL A 583 -13.10 4.69 4.73
C VAL A 583 -13.70 4.78 6.14
N GLY A 584 -13.99 5.99 6.62
CA GLY A 584 -14.58 6.22 7.94
C GLY A 584 -15.96 5.57 8.08
N ARG A 585 -16.81 5.63 7.04
CA ARG A 585 -18.11 4.93 7.02
C ARG A 585 -17.94 3.41 7.08
N ALA A 586 -17.04 2.86 6.28
CA ALA A 586 -16.77 1.42 6.29
C ALA A 586 -16.23 0.95 7.65
N PHE A 587 -15.30 1.70 8.24
CA PHE A 587 -14.75 1.38 9.55
C PHE A 587 -15.80 1.49 10.67
N HIS A 588 -16.65 2.53 10.64
CA HIS A 588 -17.75 2.67 11.57
C HIS A 588 -18.72 1.48 11.48
N SER A 589 -19.08 1.07 10.26
CA SER A 589 -19.87 -0.12 9.99
C SER A 589 -19.23 -1.37 10.62
N LEU A 590 -17.95 -1.62 10.33
CA LEU A 590 -17.18 -2.74 10.89
C LEU A 590 -17.24 -2.80 12.42
N VAL A 591 -16.95 -1.68 13.09
CA VAL A 591 -16.96 -1.59 14.56
C VAL A 591 -18.36 -1.80 15.14
N SER A 592 -19.38 -1.22 14.50
CA SER A 592 -20.77 -1.32 14.97
C SER A 592 -21.26 -2.77 14.99
N GLN A 593 -20.81 -3.57 14.02
CA GLN A 593 -21.21 -4.96 13.79
C GLN A 593 -20.47 -5.98 14.67
N GLN A 594 -19.34 -5.62 15.30
CA GLN A 594 -18.64 -6.52 16.23
C GLN A 594 -19.51 -6.89 17.43
N LYS A 595 -19.26 -8.03 18.07
CA LYS A 595 -19.95 -8.45 19.32
C LYS A 595 -18.98 -8.47 20.50
N GLY A 596 -19.49 -8.16 21.70
CA GLY A 596 -18.74 -8.26 22.96
C GLY A 596 -17.61 -7.24 23.13
N ASN A 597 -16.62 -7.60 23.95
CA ASN A 597 -15.55 -6.71 24.40
C ASN A 597 -14.55 -6.30 23.29
N LEU A 598 -14.58 -6.94 22.11
CA LEU A 598 -13.78 -6.55 20.94
C LEU A 598 -14.10 -5.13 20.43
N LYS A 599 -15.29 -4.60 20.72
CA LYS A 599 -15.63 -3.19 20.47
C LYS A 599 -14.71 -2.23 21.21
N ILE A 600 -14.20 -2.61 22.38
CA ILE A 600 -13.43 -1.74 23.28
C ILE A 600 -12.02 -1.44 22.71
N PRO A 601 -11.23 -2.40 22.22
CA PRO A 601 -9.91 -2.13 21.62
C PRO A 601 -9.97 -1.69 20.13
N LEU A 602 -10.95 -2.14 19.34
CA LEU A 602 -11.01 -1.79 17.91
C LEU A 602 -11.41 -0.33 17.66
N ARG A 603 -12.17 0.28 18.58
CA ARG A 603 -12.59 1.69 18.52
C ARG A 603 -11.41 2.68 18.55
N PRO A 604 -10.55 2.67 19.58
CA PRO A 604 -9.40 3.58 19.63
C PRO A 604 -8.38 3.28 18.54
N ALA A 605 -8.12 2.00 18.20
CA ALA A 605 -7.20 1.65 17.12
C ALA A 605 -7.67 2.19 15.74
N GLY A 606 -8.98 2.17 15.50
CA GLY A 606 -9.59 2.74 14.31
C GLY A 606 -9.56 4.25 14.21
N ALA A 607 -9.79 4.92 15.34
CA ALA A 607 -9.67 6.37 15.42
C ALA A 607 -8.23 6.81 15.17
N VAL A 608 -7.25 6.15 15.80
CA VAL A 608 -5.82 6.39 15.53
C VAL A 608 -5.47 6.12 14.07
N PHE A 609 -5.99 5.04 13.48
CA PHE A 609 -5.80 4.72 12.06
C PHE A 609 -6.36 5.81 11.15
N LEU A 610 -7.60 6.26 11.36
CA LEU A 610 -8.23 7.31 10.56
C LEU A 610 -7.58 8.69 10.78
N ASP A 611 -7.12 8.99 11.99
CA ASP A 611 -6.50 10.27 12.33
C ASP A 611 -5.06 10.38 11.81
N GLU A 612 -4.29 9.28 11.85
CA GLU A 612 -2.98 9.23 11.18
C GLU A 612 -3.07 9.28 9.65
N TRP A 613 -4.17 8.80 9.06
CA TRP A 613 -4.34 8.71 7.61
C TRP A 613 -5.03 9.92 6.97
N LEU A 614 -6.03 10.51 7.64
CA LEU A 614 -7.05 11.34 7.00
C LEU A 614 -7.41 12.53 7.89
N THR A 615 -6.45 13.43 8.07
CA THR A 615 -6.66 14.66 8.84
C THR A 615 -7.65 15.65 8.22
N TYR A 616 -8.18 16.46 9.13
CA TYR A 616 -9.38 17.29 9.15
C TYR A 616 -9.60 18.34 8.04
N SER A 617 -10.87 18.53 7.67
CA SER A 617 -11.41 19.65 6.86
C SER A 617 -11.86 20.82 7.75
N LYS A 618 -11.49 22.06 7.38
CA LYS A 618 -11.90 23.30 8.07
C LYS A 618 -13.43 23.45 8.04
N PRO A 619 -14.12 23.80 9.14
CA PRO A 619 -15.56 24.05 9.09
C PRO A 619 -15.83 25.33 8.29
N HIS A 620 -16.82 25.31 7.40
CA HIS A 620 -17.20 26.51 6.64
C HIS A 620 -18.11 27.45 7.45
N HIS A 621 -19.10 26.90 8.16
CA HIS A 621 -20.08 27.68 8.94
C HIS A 621 -20.57 26.92 10.17
N VAL A 622 -20.63 27.58 11.32
CA VAL A 622 -21.24 27.02 12.54
C VAL A 622 -22.55 27.76 12.82
N TRP A 623 -23.65 27.04 12.85
CA TRP A 623 -24.93 27.57 13.32
C TRP A 623 -25.07 27.24 14.80
N THR A 624 -25.53 28.20 15.61
CA THR A 624 -25.72 27.98 17.04
C THR A 624 -27.18 28.15 17.41
N LEU A 625 -27.73 27.20 18.16
CA LEU A 625 -29.03 27.33 18.79
C LEU A 625 -28.79 27.37 20.30
N SER A 626 -28.94 28.53 20.92
CA SER A 626 -28.64 28.72 22.33
C SER A 626 -29.93 28.78 23.16
N ALA A 627 -29.95 28.10 24.29
CA ALA A 627 -30.96 28.26 25.32
C ALA A 627 -30.28 28.74 26.60
N MET A 628 -30.58 29.96 27.02
CA MET A 628 -30.00 30.58 28.20
C MET A 628 -31.09 30.86 29.22
N ARG A 629 -30.93 30.35 30.45
CA ARG A 629 -31.92 30.50 31.53
C ARG A 629 -32.39 31.94 31.75
N GLN A 630 -31.51 32.93 31.54
CA GLN A 630 -31.81 34.35 31.74
C GLN A 630 -32.04 35.15 30.45
N ARG A 631 -31.69 34.59 29.27
CA ARG A 631 -31.71 35.32 27.98
C ARG A 631 -32.63 34.69 26.92
N GLY A 632 -33.24 33.53 27.22
CA GLY A 632 -34.18 32.87 26.32
C GLY A 632 -33.50 31.99 25.26
N VAL A 633 -34.23 31.74 24.16
CA VAL A 633 -33.72 31.00 22.99
C VAL A 633 -33.12 31.99 21.98
N GLY A 634 -31.95 31.64 21.45
CA GLY A 634 -31.23 32.40 20.43
C GLY A 634 -30.77 31.52 19.26
N VAL A 635 -30.58 32.18 18.11
CA VAL A 635 -30.00 31.56 16.91
C VAL A 635 -28.83 32.43 16.45
N GLY A 636 -27.67 31.83 16.22
CA GLY A 636 -26.46 32.52 15.81
C GLY A 636 -25.74 31.83 14.67
N VAL A 637 -24.82 32.58 14.07
CA VAL A 637 -23.86 32.10 13.07
C VAL A 637 -22.46 32.49 13.53
N GLU A 638 -21.57 31.51 13.61
CA GLU A 638 -20.13 31.72 13.81
C GLU A 638 -19.39 31.41 12.50
N LEU A 639 -18.51 32.33 12.10
CA LEU A 639 -17.66 32.24 10.93
C LEU A 639 -16.19 32.14 11.38
N PRO A 640 -15.48 31.06 11.03
CA PRO A 640 -14.05 30.97 11.32
C PRO A 640 -13.26 31.86 10.35
N PHE A 641 -12.40 32.74 10.89
CA PHE A 641 -11.60 33.64 10.05
C PHE A 641 -10.10 33.32 10.08
N LEU A 642 -9.58 32.76 11.18
CA LEU A 642 -8.21 32.26 11.26
C LEU A 642 -8.19 30.93 12.02
N ALA A 643 -7.63 29.88 11.43
CA ALA A 643 -7.38 28.64 12.14
C ALA A 643 -5.89 28.36 12.05
N SER A 644 -5.25 28.11 13.18
CA SER A 644 -3.85 27.71 13.23
C SER A 644 -3.77 26.38 13.95
N GLU A 645 -3.21 25.41 13.26
CA GLU A 645 -2.84 24.13 13.83
C GLU A 645 -1.43 24.29 14.39
N GLN A 646 -1.29 24.24 15.72
CA GLN A 646 0.01 23.96 16.31
C GLN A 646 0.17 22.44 16.29
N GLY A 647 1.33 21.97 15.83
CA GLY A 647 1.56 20.55 15.60
C GLY A 647 1.25 19.68 16.83
N ARG A 648 1.03 18.39 16.55
CA ARG A 648 0.72 17.30 17.49
C ARG A 648 1.47 17.44 18.84
N GLU A 649 0.74 17.79 19.90
CA GLU A 649 1.18 17.63 21.28
C GLU A 649 0.38 16.46 21.87
N ASP A 650 1.07 15.39 22.26
CA ASP A 650 0.50 14.30 23.09
C ASP A 650 -0.77 13.61 22.56
N PHE A 651 -0.73 13.13 21.31
CA PHE A 651 -1.83 12.39 20.64
C PHE A 651 -3.13 13.18 20.41
N ALA A 652 -3.14 14.46 20.74
CA ALA A 652 -4.22 15.39 20.43
C ALA A 652 -3.68 16.47 19.48
N TYR A 653 -4.50 16.90 18.52
CA TYR A 653 -4.24 18.16 17.85
C TYR A 653 -4.55 19.29 18.83
N ASN A 654 -3.52 20.03 19.26
CA ASN A 654 -3.71 21.26 20.01
C ASN A 654 -3.95 22.38 19.01
N ARG A 655 -5.23 22.71 18.77
CA ARG A 655 -5.63 23.61 17.71
C ARG A 655 -6.16 24.91 18.29
N ASN A 656 -5.67 26.02 17.76
CA ASN A 656 -6.18 27.34 18.09
C ASN A 656 -7.05 27.83 16.91
N GLU A 657 -8.35 27.96 17.15
CA GLU A 657 -9.29 28.48 16.16
C GLU A 657 -9.83 29.85 16.58
N PHE A 658 -9.57 30.85 15.76
CA PHE A 658 -10.12 32.19 15.93
C PHE A 658 -11.42 32.31 15.13
N ARG A 659 -12.50 32.57 15.85
CA ARG A 659 -13.85 32.65 15.28
C ARG A 659 -14.47 34.02 15.50
N PHE A 660 -15.15 34.51 14.47
CA PHE A 660 -15.99 35.70 14.55
C PHE A 660 -17.45 35.24 14.58
N GLY A 661 -18.19 35.57 15.63
CA GLY A 661 -19.56 35.11 15.80
C GLY A 661 -20.56 36.24 15.99
N ALA A 662 -21.70 36.15 15.29
CA ALA A 662 -22.85 36.98 15.55
C ALA A 662 -24.01 36.08 16.00
N VAL A 663 -24.52 36.32 17.22
CA VAL A 663 -25.62 35.54 17.79
C VAL A 663 -26.80 36.48 18.05
N LEU A 664 -27.93 36.20 17.41
CA LEU A 664 -29.19 36.91 17.62
C LEU A 664 -30.02 36.16 18.67
N SER A 665 -30.21 36.77 19.84
CA SER A 665 -30.86 36.13 20.99
C SER A 665 -32.20 36.80 21.28
N GLY A 666 -33.30 36.18 20.83
CA GLY A 666 -34.55 36.91 20.62
C GLY A 666 -35.72 36.55 21.53
N LEU A 667 -35.75 35.40 22.20
CA LEU A 667 -37.00 34.87 22.76
C LEU A 667 -36.84 34.45 24.23
N GLY A 668 -36.78 35.43 25.13
CA GLY A 668 -36.68 35.19 26.57
C GLY A 668 -37.69 36.00 27.37
N VAL A 669 -38.58 35.30 28.08
CA VAL A 669 -39.38 35.89 29.16
C VAL A 669 -38.47 35.96 30.38
N ARG A 670 -37.82 37.11 30.61
CA ARG A 670 -37.16 37.36 31.88
C ARG A 670 -38.28 37.63 32.87
N ASP A 671 -38.79 36.62 33.58
CA ASP A 671 -39.53 36.83 34.82
C ASP A 671 -39.49 35.57 35.68
N MET A 672 -38.74 35.64 36.79
CA MET A 672 -39.06 34.79 37.95
C MET A 672 -39.96 35.52 38.95
N ASP A 673 -40.32 36.79 38.71
CA ASP A 673 -41.29 37.51 39.53
C ASP A 673 -42.06 38.51 38.65
N GLN A 674 -43.14 38.09 37.98
CA GLN A 674 -44.44 38.81 37.94
C GLN A 674 -45.43 38.24 36.90
N LEU A 675 -46.68 38.13 37.35
CA LEU A 675 -47.85 37.54 36.71
C LEU A 675 -48.54 38.49 35.71
N VAL A 676 -47.93 38.84 34.57
CA VAL A 676 -48.62 39.61 33.50
C VAL A 676 -48.19 39.10 32.11
N PRO A 677 -49.10 39.01 31.10
CA PRO A 677 -48.74 38.53 29.77
C PRO A 677 -47.79 39.52 29.08
N ASN A 678 -46.55 39.09 28.81
CA ASN A 678 -45.56 39.89 28.10
C ASN A 678 -45.54 39.48 26.63
N GLU A 679 -45.70 40.46 25.72
CA GLU A 679 -45.52 40.24 24.28
C GLU A 679 -44.09 39.77 23.97
N THR A 680 -43.99 38.74 23.12
CA THR A 680 -42.73 38.21 22.63
C THR A 680 -42.02 39.26 21.77
N ARG A 681 -40.87 39.79 22.22
CA ARG A 681 -40.08 40.81 21.50
C ARG A 681 -38.61 40.46 21.51
N VAL A 682 -37.89 40.77 20.44
CA VAL A 682 -36.42 40.63 20.35
C VAL A 682 -35.77 41.60 21.33
N ARG A 683 -35.10 41.07 22.36
CA ARG A 683 -34.52 41.89 23.44
C ARG A 683 -32.99 42.00 23.40
N TRP A 684 -32.28 41.14 22.65
CA TRP A 684 -30.82 41.10 22.64
C TRP A 684 -30.24 40.75 21.26
N ALA A 685 -29.26 41.51 20.80
CA ALA A 685 -28.37 41.11 19.71
C ALA A 685 -26.94 41.12 20.25
N SER A 686 -26.23 40.00 20.15
CA SER A 686 -24.85 39.88 20.60
C SER A 686 -23.87 39.71 19.45
N LEU A 687 -22.90 40.62 19.37
CA LEU A 687 -21.75 40.53 18.48
C LEU A 687 -20.50 40.24 19.31
N GLY A 688 -19.68 39.29 18.87
CA GLY A 688 -18.50 38.92 19.63
C GLY A 688 -17.36 38.31 18.82
N LEU A 689 -16.16 38.53 19.36
CA LEU A 689 -14.92 37.88 18.92
C LEU A 689 -14.59 36.79 19.93
N TYR A 690 -14.25 35.61 19.42
CA TYR A 690 -13.98 34.43 20.23
C TYR A 690 -12.66 33.79 19.80
N VAL A 691 -11.85 33.42 20.80
CA VAL A 691 -10.70 32.53 20.59
C VAL A 691 -11.07 31.21 21.24
N ASP A 692 -11.30 30.18 20.43
CA ASP A 692 -11.56 28.82 20.90
C ASP A 692 -10.25 28.01 20.77
N CYS A 693 -9.70 27.58 21.89
CA CYS A 693 -8.74 26.48 21.91
C CYS A 693 -9.55 25.19 21.83
N VAL A 694 -9.31 24.45 20.76
CA VAL A 694 -9.93 23.16 20.51
C VAL A 694 -8.87 22.11 20.75
N SER A 695 -9.07 21.31 21.78
CA SER A 695 -8.26 20.12 22.02
C SER A 695 -9.09 18.92 21.59
N ASP A 696 -8.65 18.29 20.52
CA ASP A 696 -9.21 17.01 20.07
C ASP A 696 -8.69 15.93 21.02
N MET A 697 -9.40 15.71 22.12
CA MET A 697 -9.23 14.48 22.91
C MET A 697 -10.28 13.48 22.46
N ASP A 698 -9.89 12.52 21.62
CA ASP A 698 -10.74 11.40 21.23
C ASP A 698 -10.97 10.44 22.42
N GLY A 699 -11.83 10.88 23.35
CA GLY A 699 -12.33 10.12 24.47
C GLY A 699 -13.71 9.54 24.17
N PHE A 700 -13.76 8.37 23.57
CA PHE A 700 -15.00 7.60 23.35
C PHE A 700 -15.63 7.14 24.67
N ASN A 701 -16.47 7.96 25.29
CA ASN A 701 -17.12 7.57 26.55
C ASN A 701 -18.42 6.77 26.30
N GLY A 702 -18.52 5.59 26.93
CA GLY A 702 -19.71 4.75 26.92
C GLY A 702 -20.67 5.13 28.05
N ALA A 703 -21.97 5.23 27.74
CA ALA A 703 -23.11 4.95 28.65
C ALA A 703 -24.48 5.42 28.12
N ILE A 704 -24.56 6.20 27.03
CA ILE A 704 -25.81 6.89 26.68
C ILE A 704 -26.37 6.39 25.34
N SER A 705 -27.41 5.55 25.41
CA SER A 705 -28.02 4.85 24.27
C SER A 705 -28.84 5.72 23.31
N PHE A 706 -29.06 7.02 23.59
CA PHE A 706 -29.81 7.92 22.69
C PHE A 706 -28.91 8.74 21.76
N LEU A 707 -27.59 8.67 21.91
CA LEU A 707 -26.61 9.37 21.07
C LEU A 707 -25.96 8.38 20.07
N ASP A 708 -26.75 7.85 19.14
CA ASP A 708 -26.30 7.02 18.01
C ASP A 708 -25.71 7.86 16.85
N LEU A 709 -25.19 9.07 17.16
CA LEU A 709 -24.79 10.09 16.17
C LEU A 709 -23.28 10.14 15.83
N GLY A 710 -22.51 9.10 16.15
CA GLY A 710 -21.14 8.94 15.67
C GLY A 710 -20.02 9.28 16.70
N PRO A 711 -18.75 9.18 16.28
CA PRO A 711 -17.60 8.91 17.16
C PRO A 711 -16.89 10.12 17.80
N TYR A 712 -17.47 11.32 17.81
CA TYR A 712 -16.68 12.55 17.97
C TYR A 712 -16.92 13.23 19.31
N VAL A 713 -15.92 13.29 20.21
CA VAL A 713 -15.99 14.08 21.45
C VAL A 713 -14.85 15.10 21.46
N ARG A 714 -15.16 16.38 21.24
CA ARG A 714 -14.15 17.45 21.13
C ARG A 714 -14.29 18.44 22.26
N TRP A 715 -13.21 18.70 23.01
CA TRP A 715 -13.21 19.71 24.06
C TRP A 715 -12.90 21.08 23.45
N ARG A 716 -13.78 22.05 23.75
CA ARG A 716 -13.61 23.46 23.39
C ARG A 716 -13.45 24.27 24.65
N ALA A 717 -12.36 25.01 24.76
CA ALA A 717 -12.17 26.01 25.80
C ALA A 717 -11.85 27.34 25.13
N GLY A 718 -12.67 28.36 25.36
CA GLY A 718 -12.52 29.64 24.68
C GLY A 718 -12.68 30.84 25.59
N LEU A 719 -12.01 31.93 25.22
CA LEU A 719 -12.21 33.25 25.81
C LEU A 719 -12.81 34.18 24.78
N GLY A 720 -13.90 34.83 25.17
CA GLY A 720 -14.72 35.67 24.30
C GLY A 720 -14.94 37.06 24.85
N VAL A 721 -15.28 37.96 23.93
CA VAL A 721 -15.91 39.25 24.24
C VAL A 721 -17.22 39.30 23.49
N SER A 722 -18.32 39.55 24.21
CA SER A 722 -19.64 39.72 23.60
C SER A 722 -20.28 41.02 24.06
N ALA A 723 -20.85 41.77 23.11
CA ALA A 723 -21.60 43.00 23.39
C ALA A 723 -23.07 42.79 23.05
N GLY A 724 -23.96 43.01 24.02
CA GLY A 724 -25.41 42.92 23.88
C GLY A 724 -26.07 44.29 23.99
N TYR A 725 -27.03 44.57 23.10
CA TYR A 725 -27.91 45.73 23.22
C TYR A 725 -29.29 45.32 23.76
N MET A 726 -29.74 45.96 24.84
CA MET A 726 -31.11 45.86 25.33
C MET A 726 -31.95 47.02 24.85
N SER A 727 -33.14 46.70 24.34
CA SER A 727 -34.05 47.71 23.81
C SER A 727 -34.77 48.53 24.87
N ARG A 728 -34.98 48.03 26.11
CA ARG A 728 -35.50 48.80 27.27
C ARG A 728 -35.14 48.17 28.62
N PRO A 729 -34.60 48.94 29.57
CA PRO A 729 -33.97 50.26 29.36
C PRO A 729 -32.83 50.17 28.32
N ASN A 730 -32.59 51.24 27.55
CA ASN A 730 -31.56 51.31 26.52
C ASN A 730 -30.18 51.11 27.18
N GLU A 731 -29.72 49.86 27.18
CA GLU A 731 -28.54 49.45 27.91
C GLU A 731 -27.62 48.71 26.96
N LEU A 732 -26.37 49.16 26.92
CA LEU A 732 -25.29 48.42 26.31
C LEU A 732 -24.63 47.59 27.40
N ALA A 733 -24.68 46.27 27.25
CA ALA A 733 -23.98 45.33 28.11
C ALA A 733 -22.78 44.76 27.36
N LEU A 734 -21.60 44.85 27.94
CA LEU A 734 -20.36 44.33 27.38
C LEU A 734 -19.81 43.27 28.34
N THR A 735 -19.71 42.04 27.88
CA THR A 735 -19.21 40.90 28.68
C THR A 735 -17.73 40.71 28.34
N ILE A 736 -16.84 40.96 29.30
CA ILE A 736 -15.39 40.83 29.11
C ILE A 736 -14.71 40.40 30.41
N PRO A 737 -13.93 39.30 30.43
CA PRO A 737 -13.96 38.16 29.49
C PRO A 737 -15.19 37.25 29.70
N GLU A 738 -15.51 36.44 28.70
CA GLU A 738 -16.46 35.31 28.79
C GLU A 738 -15.67 34.00 28.63
N ALA A 739 -15.82 33.06 29.56
CA ALA A 739 -15.26 31.72 29.45
C ALA A 739 -16.28 30.79 28.81
N ARG A 740 -15.87 30.05 27.80
CA ARG A 740 -16.68 29.05 27.09
C ARG A 740 -16.04 27.69 27.27
N LEU A 741 -16.82 26.73 27.74
CA LEU A 741 -16.40 25.34 27.89
C LEU A 741 -17.43 24.47 27.18
N GLY A 742 -17.02 23.80 26.11
CA GLY A 742 -17.92 22.97 25.32
C GLY A 742 -17.35 21.60 25.03
N VAL A 743 -18.27 20.70 24.71
CA VAL A 743 -17.99 19.36 24.23
C VAL A 743 -18.80 19.17 22.95
N ASP A 744 -18.15 18.98 21.80
CA ASP A 744 -18.89 18.48 20.65
C ASP A 744 -19.19 16.99 20.85
N LEU A 745 -20.39 16.55 20.48
CA LEU A 745 -20.85 15.16 20.64
C LEU A 745 -20.85 14.40 19.31
N ALA A 746 -20.76 15.10 18.18
CA ALA A 746 -20.63 14.59 16.83
C ALA A 746 -19.92 15.65 15.96
N GLU A 747 -19.48 15.31 14.75
CA GLU A 747 -18.97 16.30 13.79
C GLU A 747 -19.97 17.46 13.67
N MET A 748 -21.25 17.17 13.45
CA MET A 748 -22.26 18.21 13.22
C MET A 748 -22.91 18.77 14.49
N VAL A 749 -22.78 18.14 15.67
CA VAL A 749 -23.57 18.50 16.87
C VAL A 749 -22.67 18.68 18.10
N GLY A 750 -22.78 19.81 18.79
CA GLY A 750 -22.06 20.04 20.04
C GLY A 750 -22.85 20.73 21.13
N LEU A 751 -22.42 20.58 22.38
CA LEU A 751 -22.96 21.23 23.56
C LEU A 751 -21.93 22.18 24.16
N ARG A 752 -22.24 23.46 24.24
CA ARG A 752 -21.36 24.46 24.87
C ARG A 752 -22.00 25.07 26.12
N LEU A 753 -21.21 25.18 27.18
CA LEU A 753 -21.51 25.91 28.40
C LEU A 753 -20.78 27.25 28.36
N THR A 754 -21.54 28.33 28.44
CA THR A 754 -21.01 29.68 28.35
C THR A 754 -21.15 30.38 29.71
N MET A 755 -20.04 30.92 30.22
CA MET A 755 -19.97 31.57 31.53
C MET A 755 -19.33 32.97 31.45
N PRO A 756 -20.09 34.06 31.70
CA PRO A 756 -19.51 35.40 31.76
C PRO A 756 -18.60 35.54 32.99
N LEU A 757 -17.39 36.08 32.82
CA LEU A 757 -16.47 36.35 33.94
C LEU A 757 -16.63 37.75 34.50
N TYR A 758 -16.90 38.76 33.67
CA TYR A 758 -17.36 40.09 34.12
C TYR A 758 -18.34 40.72 33.14
N LEU A 759 -19.22 41.58 33.68
CA LEU A 759 -20.20 42.35 32.93
C LEU A 759 -19.96 43.85 33.16
N LEU A 760 -19.69 44.55 32.07
CA LEU A 760 -19.67 46.01 31.99
C LEU A 760 -21.01 46.49 31.48
N LYS A 761 -21.60 47.47 32.17
CA LYS A 761 -22.93 47.97 31.83
C LYS A 761 -22.88 49.47 31.62
N LYS A 762 -23.45 49.92 30.50
CA LYS A 762 -23.64 51.34 30.17
C LYS A 762 -25.13 51.61 29.95
N THR A 763 -25.71 52.45 30.79
CA THR A 763 -27.13 52.83 30.74
C THR A 763 -27.27 54.20 30.08
N GLU A 764 -28.20 54.36 29.15
CA GLU A 764 -28.43 55.67 28.52
C GLU A 764 -28.99 56.66 29.55
N GLY A 765 -28.12 57.57 30.03
CA GLY A 765 -28.42 58.56 31.08
C GLY A 765 -27.27 58.75 32.08
N GLU A 766 -26.50 57.70 32.34
CA GLU A 766 -25.29 57.75 33.16
C GLU A 766 -24.07 57.56 32.25
N ARG A 767 -23.23 58.59 32.07
CA ARG A 767 -21.99 58.50 31.28
C ARG A 767 -20.91 57.61 31.93
N GLN A 768 -21.22 56.95 33.05
CA GLN A 768 -20.29 56.11 33.78
C GLN A 768 -20.48 54.64 33.41
N LEU A 769 -19.36 53.98 33.09
CA LEU A 769 -19.29 52.53 32.99
C LEU A 769 -19.26 51.97 34.41
N HIS A 770 -20.27 51.16 34.76
CA HIS A 770 -20.28 50.47 36.04
C HIS A 770 -19.61 49.11 35.90
N HIS A 771 -18.57 48.87 36.70
CA HIS A 771 -18.01 47.52 36.89
C HIS A 771 -18.89 46.75 37.87
N GLY A 772 -19.60 45.72 37.39
CA GLY A 772 -20.29 44.78 38.25
C GLY A 772 -19.34 43.71 38.80
N ARG A 773 -19.51 43.31 40.06
CA ARG A 773 -18.95 42.04 40.55
C ARG A 773 -19.93 40.91 40.20
N PRO A 774 -19.50 39.83 39.51
CA PRO A 774 -20.33 38.66 39.35
C PRO A 774 -20.60 38.09 40.75
N LYS A 775 -21.85 38.16 41.23
CA LYS A 775 -22.22 37.38 42.42
C LYS A 775 -22.40 35.95 41.95
N TYR A 776 -21.37 35.12 42.18
CA TYR A 776 -21.21 33.71 41.77
C TYR A 776 -22.45 32.80 41.91
N PHE A 777 -23.50 33.20 42.62
CA PHE A 777 -24.72 32.41 42.82
C PHE A 777 -26.03 33.02 42.30
N LYS A 778 -26.09 34.32 41.93
CA LYS A 778 -27.36 34.96 41.49
C LYS A 778 -27.46 35.22 39.98
N GLU A 779 -26.33 35.25 39.28
CA GLU A 779 -26.25 35.56 37.84
C GLU A 779 -25.43 34.54 37.06
N LEU A 780 -25.43 33.27 37.51
CA LEU A 780 -24.86 32.18 36.73
C LEU A 780 -25.82 31.89 35.57
N GLY A 781 -25.66 32.64 34.48
CA GLY A 781 -26.33 32.40 33.21
C GLY A 781 -25.76 31.15 32.58
N LEU A 782 -26.23 29.98 33.01
CA LEU A 782 -25.93 28.73 32.32
C LEU A 782 -26.65 28.76 30.97
N GLY A 783 -25.89 28.97 29.91
CA GLY A 783 -26.32 28.76 28.54
C GLY A 783 -25.96 27.36 28.09
N VAL A 784 -26.93 26.64 27.52
CA VAL A 784 -26.64 25.44 26.74
C VAL A 784 -26.77 25.83 25.27
N GLU A 785 -25.67 25.79 24.54
CA GLU A 785 -25.68 26.02 23.09
C GLU A 785 -25.59 24.67 22.37
N VAL A 786 -26.57 24.40 21.51
CA VAL A 786 -26.50 23.32 20.53
C VAL A 786 -25.85 23.88 19.28
N LEU A 787 -24.66 23.39 18.98
CA LEU A 787 -23.88 23.77 17.80
C LEU A 787 -24.30 22.86 16.65
N LEU A 788 -24.72 23.42 15.52
CA LEU A 788 -24.93 22.74 14.25
C LEU A 788 -23.81 23.16 13.29
N THR A 789 -22.77 22.34 13.20
CA THR A 789 -21.59 22.65 12.38
C THR A 789 -21.75 22.06 10.98
N ARG A 790 -21.68 22.90 9.94
CA ARG A 790 -21.56 22.44 8.55
C ARG A 790 -20.08 22.42 8.18
N TRP A 791 -19.56 21.20 8.08
CA TRP A 791 -18.23 20.90 7.57
C TRP A 791 -18.16 21.10 6.08
#